data_AF-A0A2Z6RXM0-F1
#
_entry.id   AF-A0A2Z6RXM0-F1
#
_cell.length_a   1.000
_cell.length_b   1.000
_cell.length_c   1.000
_cell.angle_alpha   90.00
_cell.angle_beta   90.00
_cell.angle_gamma   90.00
#
_symmetry.space_group_name_H-M   'P 1'
#
loop_
_entity.id
_entity.type
_entity.pdbx_description
1 polymer ?
#
loop_
_entity_poly.entity_id
_entity_poly.type
_entity_poly.pdbx_seq_one_letter_code
_entity_poly.pdbx_strand_id
1 'polypeptide(L)'
;MELDFVDFVIGKKIIAENFINWTSGNEIIDNFIQEKQLKYDGRGKVFEWVPYNELIITDGIEDNCLTAAIWEGGPLYYLNDDDDDDDRYYGNKGDNVKNVWLRRTQSVVLRFLYDSQNITADFINKIESHLSNCEKDDDDMNNDSEYRYYIYGISQNPNTKVYILIISYEYISIYCKKCGNKYNVIYYEFCIPCLMNKSGNEKIDNFIQERHLKYDRKTAFEWISYNEFNIKEIRDNCLTTAIWKDGPLCYDNKKWIRKSYKRVTLRFLYNLQNITDKFINKVESYLSEYKENRIYEISQIYGISQNPDTKIYILVFDEKYSHYYCEKCGVYRYDNKWCKSCHMYNRTSGNKKIDNFIQSKFTVYGWIPYNEFIYIKEIEDNCLSTAIWKKDPICYNADNEKLIRESYETVYLQYLYNSPDISDEFLNGVESFFKNGRCYGISQNPDTQVYILVFDDKYLDECCINCGNKYKYDKYDDKWCRPCQINHLKNNFANWTSGNKKIDNFIYEKQIEIFNYRRMIFEWIPYNRFIEVNKIDRESEFAKAILEDSPLFYDRAVRKLIRESYNEVVYLKYLHNSKNNTDKLLDEIELYLKVSSNICGYGISQDPDTEEYILVFDNFSRNKCETCGNEYKNKKEWCKACQLSHLKNNFTNWTSGNEQVDEFIQKMQLRIKYNDTIFEWIPYDEFINIKEIGKNVFAIWKDGLLRYSERTGQYKRELNKKVLLKYLYNSQNINNAILNEIAHSIKESYGISQDPNTKDFILVLQPKYYCENCGKKYDNKFEIDNKSCILCQINHENDKINGLIQEMRLNIQNSEESMIFEWIPYDQFNDIEEISKGDFFTDYSAIWEDGLLCFNDNGRRGGVWKRRSNTRVTLKCMHNSQNFLDNLINEVKAYPNQIIDNILKLYGISQNPKTKDYIIVLEYIDDENLNDYFNKGLISLDWRDGINILIGIINVLSKIHQKKLAHRNFHSGNILLFKNYISHDYEVYISDIGFYKKIDDNDKTNIYGVMPYVAPEVLKGKPYTQAADVYSFGMIMYVVAAGRQPFADCAHDETLALNICNGIRPEINDQIAPMCYIKLMKKCWNSNPGNRPNSIEIKEMIKSFRYNNRQFEETEEYRKQNLLSIKNNRPKIHTQAIYTSRLLNPFTKNLSKYDK
;
A
#
# COMPACT_ATOMS: atom_id res chain seq x y z
N MET A 1 -34.06 -39.31 3.65
CA MET A 1 -35.20 -39.32 4.57
C MET A 1 -36.42 -39.13 3.71
N GLU A 2 -37.34 -40.09 3.75
CA GLU A 2 -38.63 -40.01 3.05
C GLU A 2 -39.40 -38.81 3.61
N LEU A 3 -39.55 -37.76 2.81
CA LEU A 3 -40.57 -36.74 3.06
C LEU A 3 -41.90 -37.38 2.70
N ASP A 4 -42.78 -37.53 3.69
CA ASP A 4 -44.11 -38.11 3.54
C ASP A 4 -44.86 -37.43 2.38
N PHE A 5 -45.07 -38.18 1.29
CA PHE A 5 -45.87 -37.77 0.13
C PHE A 5 -47.33 -37.41 0.48
N VAL A 6 -47.75 -37.64 1.74
CA VAL A 6 -49.10 -37.41 2.25
C VAL A 6 -49.40 -35.92 2.44
N ASP A 7 -48.41 -35.09 2.81
CA ASP A 7 -48.65 -33.66 3.12
C ASP A 7 -48.65 -32.74 1.88
N PHE A 8 -47.91 -33.08 0.82
CA PHE A 8 -47.95 -32.32 -0.45
C PHE A 8 -49.29 -32.46 -1.19
N VAL A 9 -49.93 -33.63 -1.08
CA VAL A 9 -51.27 -33.89 -1.64
C VAL A 9 -52.33 -33.08 -0.89
N ILE A 10 -52.19 -32.92 0.44
CA ILE A 10 -53.07 -32.08 1.26
C ILE A 10 -52.89 -30.60 0.91
N GLY A 11 -51.65 -30.13 0.70
CA GLY A 11 -51.37 -28.76 0.25
C GLY A 11 -51.99 -28.42 -1.11
N LYS A 12 -51.83 -29.30 -2.11
CA LYS A 12 -52.49 -29.15 -3.41
C LYS A 12 -54.02 -29.21 -3.31
N LYS A 13 -54.56 -29.98 -2.36
CA LYS A 13 -56.01 -30.03 -2.09
C LYS A 13 -56.52 -28.74 -1.43
N ILE A 14 -55.78 -28.14 -0.50
CA ILE A 14 -56.12 -26.85 0.13
C ILE A 14 -56.06 -25.71 -0.89
N ILE A 15 -55.05 -25.69 -1.76
CA ILE A 15 -54.99 -24.76 -2.91
C ILE A 15 -56.20 -25.00 -3.83
N ALA A 16 -56.52 -26.27 -4.10
CA ALA A 16 -57.66 -26.64 -4.95
C ALA A 16 -59.03 -26.24 -4.35
N GLU A 17 -59.20 -26.37 -3.03
CA GLU A 17 -60.44 -26.05 -2.30
C GLU A 17 -60.62 -24.53 -2.12
N ASN A 18 -59.54 -23.75 -2.06
CA ASN A 18 -59.60 -22.29 -1.96
C ASN A 18 -59.77 -21.58 -3.32
N PHE A 19 -59.72 -22.28 -4.46
CA PHE A 19 -59.95 -21.68 -5.79
C PHE A 19 -61.26 -20.91 -5.90
N ILE A 20 -62.30 -21.38 -5.23
CA ILE A 20 -63.63 -20.76 -5.25
C ILE A 20 -63.60 -19.34 -4.64
N ASN A 21 -62.63 -19.05 -3.78
CA ASN A 21 -62.51 -17.79 -3.06
C ASN A 21 -61.48 -16.80 -3.66
N TRP A 22 -60.64 -17.23 -4.60
CA TRP A 22 -59.58 -16.40 -5.22
C TRP A 22 -59.77 -16.21 -6.72
N THR A 23 -61.00 -15.91 -7.15
CA THR A 23 -61.29 -15.52 -8.53
C THR A 23 -61.20 -14.01 -8.70
N SER A 24 -60.54 -13.58 -9.77
CA SER A 24 -60.54 -12.21 -10.26
C SER A 24 -61.84 -11.82 -10.98
N GLY A 25 -62.69 -12.80 -11.29
CA GLY A 25 -63.81 -12.66 -12.21
C GLY A 25 -63.38 -12.58 -13.69
N ASN A 26 -62.10 -12.81 -13.99
CA ASN A 26 -61.56 -12.86 -15.35
C ASN A 26 -60.87 -14.21 -15.63
N GLU A 27 -61.39 -14.94 -16.61
CA GLU A 27 -60.93 -16.29 -16.95
C GLU A 27 -59.43 -16.37 -17.31
N ILE A 28 -58.88 -15.35 -17.96
CA ILE A 28 -57.45 -15.35 -18.37
C ILE A 28 -56.54 -15.20 -17.14
N ILE A 29 -56.89 -14.32 -16.21
CA ILE A 29 -56.13 -14.10 -14.97
C ILE A 29 -56.28 -15.29 -14.03
N ASP A 30 -57.47 -15.85 -13.93
CA ASP A 30 -57.74 -17.01 -13.09
C ASP A 30 -56.98 -18.24 -13.61
N ASN A 31 -56.94 -18.46 -14.92
CA ASN A 31 -56.13 -19.52 -15.55
C ASN A 31 -54.63 -19.31 -15.32
N PHE A 32 -54.15 -18.06 -15.37
CA PHE A 32 -52.75 -17.74 -15.12
C PHE A 32 -52.36 -18.03 -13.66
N ILE A 33 -53.19 -17.62 -12.70
CA ILE A 33 -52.98 -17.89 -11.27
C ILE A 33 -53.00 -19.41 -11.02
N GLN A 34 -53.96 -20.13 -11.62
CA GLN A 34 -54.03 -21.59 -11.57
C GLN A 34 -52.74 -22.26 -12.06
N GLU A 35 -52.20 -21.80 -13.19
CA GLU A 35 -50.96 -22.36 -13.73
C GLU A 35 -49.78 -22.18 -12.76
N LYS A 36 -49.65 -21.01 -12.12
CA LYS A 36 -48.58 -20.76 -11.14
C LYS A 36 -48.77 -21.58 -9.87
N GLN A 37 -50.01 -21.74 -9.40
CA GLN A 37 -50.32 -22.55 -8.22
C GLN A 37 -50.12 -24.05 -8.46
N LEU A 38 -50.40 -24.57 -9.66
CA LEU A 38 -50.11 -25.96 -10.03
C LEU A 38 -48.61 -26.29 -10.01
N LYS A 39 -47.79 -25.28 -10.30
CA LYS A 39 -46.33 -25.33 -10.30
C LYS A 39 -45.70 -25.08 -8.92
N TYR A 40 -46.49 -24.77 -7.89
CA TYR A 40 -45.99 -24.58 -6.52
C TYR A 40 -45.31 -25.87 -6.02
N ASP A 41 -44.04 -25.75 -5.63
CA ASP A 41 -43.14 -26.85 -5.29
C ASP A 41 -43.04 -27.12 -3.78
N GLY A 42 -43.78 -26.36 -2.96
CA GLY A 42 -43.77 -26.47 -1.51
C GLY A 42 -42.84 -25.50 -0.80
N ARG A 43 -42.09 -24.65 -1.52
CA ARG A 43 -41.19 -23.64 -0.93
C ARG A 43 -41.70 -22.23 -1.23
N GLY A 44 -41.68 -21.36 -0.20
CA GLY A 44 -42.07 -19.95 -0.33
C GLY A 44 -43.57 -19.66 -0.14
N LYS A 45 -44.05 -18.58 -0.74
CA LYS A 45 -45.43 -18.07 -0.60
C LYS A 45 -46.24 -18.39 -1.87
N VAL A 46 -47.51 -18.74 -1.73
CA VAL A 46 -48.40 -19.10 -2.84
C VAL A 46 -48.81 -17.84 -3.61
N PHE A 47 -48.70 -17.89 -4.95
CA PHE A 47 -49.17 -16.82 -5.83
C PHE A 47 -50.69 -16.81 -5.92
N GLU A 48 -51.35 -15.69 -5.64
CA GLU A 48 -52.82 -15.65 -5.54
C GLU A 48 -53.49 -14.36 -6.06
N TRP A 49 -54.81 -14.41 -6.21
CA TRP A 49 -55.62 -13.21 -6.39
C TRP A 49 -55.87 -12.57 -5.03
N VAL A 50 -55.63 -11.26 -4.92
CA VAL A 50 -55.81 -10.52 -3.68
C VAL A 50 -56.92 -9.50 -3.85
N PRO A 51 -58.01 -9.60 -3.09
CA PRO A 51 -59.05 -8.58 -3.07
C PRO A 51 -58.47 -7.21 -2.69
N TYR A 52 -58.73 -6.19 -3.49
CA TYR A 52 -58.14 -4.86 -3.30
C TYR A 52 -58.49 -4.23 -1.93
N ASN A 53 -59.64 -4.59 -1.36
CA ASN A 53 -60.08 -4.14 -0.04
C ASN A 53 -59.27 -4.72 1.13
N GLU A 54 -58.44 -5.74 0.92
CA GLU A 54 -57.50 -6.26 1.93
C GLU A 54 -56.17 -5.48 1.97
N LEU A 55 -55.98 -4.52 1.06
CA LEU A 55 -54.76 -3.71 0.93
C LEU A 55 -54.97 -2.32 1.51
N ILE A 56 -54.29 -2.02 2.62
CA ILE A 56 -54.29 -0.70 3.25
C ILE A 56 -53.09 0.09 2.74
N ILE A 57 -53.33 1.10 1.90
CA ILE A 57 -52.28 1.98 1.37
C ILE A 57 -51.69 2.85 2.50
N THR A 58 -50.37 2.83 2.64
CA THR A 58 -49.65 3.52 3.74
C THR A 58 -48.94 4.81 3.31
N ASP A 59 -48.56 4.94 2.04
CA ASP A 59 -47.96 6.14 1.44
C ASP A 59 -48.96 6.78 0.45
N GLY A 60 -49.46 7.98 0.74
CA GLY A 60 -50.59 8.63 0.03
C GLY A 60 -50.24 9.37 -1.26
N ILE A 61 -49.72 8.71 -2.30
CA ILE A 61 -49.58 9.30 -3.65
C ILE A 61 -49.91 8.25 -4.72
N GLU A 62 -51.06 8.37 -5.39
CA GLU A 62 -51.50 7.51 -6.51
C GLU A 62 -50.78 7.80 -7.85
N ASP A 63 -49.94 8.85 -7.91
CA ASP A 63 -49.21 9.28 -9.12
C ASP A 63 -47.85 8.58 -9.34
N ASN A 64 -47.50 7.60 -8.51
CA ASN A 64 -46.22 6.89 -8.54
C ASN A 64 -46.39 5.45 -9.08
N CYS A 65 -45.36 4.91 -9.76
CA CYS A 65 -45.39 3.53 -10.29
C CYS A 65 -45.41 2.44 -9.19
N LEU A 66 -44.91 2.75 -7.98
CA LEU A 66 -44.87 1.83 -6.83
C LEU A 66 -45.41 2.51 -5.56
N THR A 67 -46.28 1.81 -4.83
CA THR A 67 -46.93 2.31 -3.60
C THR A 67 -46.82 1.29 -2.47
N ALA A 68 -46.49 1.71 -1.25
CA ALA A 68 -46.45 0.82 -0.09
C ALA A 68 -47.85 0.57 0.49
N ALA A 69 -48.14 -0.67 0.83
CA ALA A 69 -49.40 -1.07 1.45
C ALA A 69 -49.18 -2.15 2.53
N ILE A 70 -50.13 -2.29 3.43
CA ILE A 70 -50.23 -3.41 4.37
C ILE A 70 -51.31 -4.35 3.83
N TRP A 71 -50.97 -5.61 3.62
CA TRP A 71 -51.95 -6.65 3.30
C TRP A 71 -52.36 -7.35 4.61
N GLU A 72 -53.58 -7.06 5.08
CA GLU A 72 -54.08 -7.55 6.37
C GLU A 72 -54.17 -9.08 6.41
N GLY A 73 -54.70 -9.69 5.35
CA GLY A 73 -54.80 -11.15 5.21
C GLY A 73 -53.44 -11.81 4.99
N GLY A 74 -52.50 -11.14 4.32
CA GLY A 74 -51.16 -11.64 4.05
C GLY A 74 -51.12 -12.87 3.14
N PRO A 75 -49.95 -13.22 2.57
CA PRO A 75 -49.83 -14.35 1.64
C PRO A 75 -49.97 -15.70 2.37
N LEU A 76 -50.54 -16.69 1.68
CA LEU A 76 -50.56 -18.07 2.15
C LEU A 76 -49.18 -18.74 1.96
N TYR A 77 -48.67 -19.42 2.99
CA TYR A 77 -47.43 -20.22 2.90
C TYR A 77 -47.48 -21.44 3.82
N TYR A 78 -46.57 -22.38 3.57
CA TYR A 78 -46.45 -23.64 4.30
C TYR A 78 -45.16 -23.64 5.13
N LEU A 79 -45.26 -24.00 6.41
CA LEU A 79 -44.14 -23.94 7.37
C LEU A 79 -43.57 -25.35 7.59
N ASN A 80 -42.33 -25.59 7.11
CA ASN A 80 -41.61 -26.86 7.16
C ASN A 80 -40.45 -26.85 8.17
N ASP A 81 -39.98 -28.04 8.59
CA ASP A 81 -38.96 -28.26 9.62
C ASP A 81 -37.56 -27.64 9.36
N ASP A 82 -37.26 -27.20 8.13
CA ASP A 82 -35.94 -26.71 7.72
C ASP A 82 -35.83 -25.17 7.58
N ASP A 83 -36.92 -24.40 7.75
CA ASP A 83 -36.93 -22.94 7.60
C ASP A 83 -36.72 -22.23 8.96
N ASP A 84 -35.54 -22.36 9.56
CA ASP A 84 -35.21 -21.82 10.91
C ASP A 84 -34.45 -20.47 10.89
N ASP A 85 -34.28 -19.83 9.73
CA ASP A 85 -33.38 -18.65 9.63
C ASP A 85 -34.03 -17.26 9.77
N ASP A 86 -35.36 -17.11 9.66
CA ASP A 86 -35.98 -15.77 9.60
C ASP A 86 -36.64 -15.27 10.92
N ASP A 87 -36.87 -16.14 11.91
CA ASP A 87 -37.59 -15.77 13.14
C ASP A 87 -36.68 -15.34 14.33
N ARG A 88 -35.43 -14.95 14.08
CA ARG A 88 -34.49 -14.51 15.14
C ARG A 88 -34.73 -13.09 15.69
N TYR A 89 -35.69 -12.31 15.16
CA TYR A 89 -35.84 -10.89 15.53
C TYR A 89 -37.08 -10.48 16.34
N TYR A 90 -38.04 -11.38 16.62
CA TYR A 90 -39.17 -11.04 17.48
C TYR A 90 -39.41 -12.11 18.54
N GLY A 91 -38.91 -11.86 19.75
CA GLY A 91 -39.10 -12.75 20.88
C GLY A 91 -40.56 -12.87 21.29
N ASN A 92 -41.13 -14.07 21.12
CA ASN A 92 -42.10 -14.64 22.05
C ASN A 92 -42.17 -16.17 21.85
N LYS A 93 -41.87 -16.91 22.93
CA LYS A 93 -42.10 -18.35 23.00
C LYS A 93 -43.60 -18.65 23.05
N GLY A 94 -44.06 -19.56 22.20
CA GLY A 94 -45.39 -20.16 22.27
C GLY A 94 -45.59 -21.23 21.19
N ASP A 95 -45.44 -22.49 21.62
CA ASP A 95 -45.97 -23.75 21.08
C ASP A 95 -45.70 -24.20 19.62
N ASN A 96 -45.20 -25.45 19.55
CA ASN A 96 -44.93 -26.28 18.37
C ASN A 96 -46.17 -26.44 17.46
N VAL A 97 -46.29 -25.61 16.43
CA VAL A 97 -47.18 -25.87 15.29
C VAL A 97 -46.30 -26.00 14.04
N LYS A 98 -45.83 -27.21 13.79
CA LYS A 98 -45.01 -27.58 12.62
C LYS A 98 -45.89 -28.31 11.60
N ASN A 99 -45.64 -28.12 10.30
CA ASN A 99 -46.38 -28.70 9.17
C ASN A 99 -47.81 -28.14 9.00
N VAL A 100 -47.97 -26.81 9.05
CA VAL A 100 -49.28 -26.14 8.92
C VAL A 100 -49.25 -24.98 7.92
N TRP A 101 -50.36 -24.77 7.21
CA TRP A 101 -50.60 -23.64 6.33
C TRP A 101 -51.02 -22.41 7.12
N LEU A 102 -50.33 -21.28 6.93
CA LEU A 102 -50.56 -20.04 7.69
C LEU A 102 -50.63 -18.81 6.78
N ARG A 103 -51.30 -17.77 7.31
CA ARG A 103 -51.35 -16.42 6.77
C ARG A 103 -50.93 -15.44 7.86
N ARG A 104 -50.07 -14.47 7.53
CA ARG A 104 -49.64 -13.41 8.44
C ARG A 104 -49.67 -12.07 7.72
N THR A 105 -50.25 -11.05 8.35
CA THR A 105 -50.25 -9.67 7.85
C THR A 105 -48.85 -9.24 7.41
N GLN A 106 -48.73 -8.69 6.21
CA GLN A 106 -47.44 -8.43 5.58
C GLN A 106 -47.41 -7.02 4.98
N SER A 107 -46.29 -6.31 5.15
CA SER A 107 -46.01 -5.09 4.37
C SER A 107 -45.64 -5.47 2.94
N VAL A 108 -46.27 -4.84 1.96
CA VAL A 108 -46.16 -5.14 0.53
C VAL A 108 -46.01 -3.87 -0.30
N VAL A 109 -45.61 -4.04 -1.56
CA VAL A 109 -45.50 -2.99 -2.56
C VAL A 109 -46.47 -3.28 -3.69
N LEU A 110 -47.24 -2.28 -4.06
CA LEU A 110 -48.20 -2.29 -5.14
C LEU A 110 -47.54 -1.68 -6.38
N ARG A 111 -47.40 -2.47 -7.45
CA ARG A 111 -46.94 -1.99 -8.76
C ARG A 111 -48.13 -1.85 -9.70
N PHE A 112 -48.48 -0.61 -10.04
CA PHE A 112 -49.60 -0.32 -10.94
C PHE A 112 -49.20 -0.53 -12.40
N LEU A 113 -50.02 -1.29 -13.14
CA LEU A 113 -49.81 -1.57 -14.56
C LEU A 113 -50.74 -0.69 -15.41
N TYR A 114 -50.48 0.61 -15.52
CA TYR A 114 -51.43 1.57 -16.13
C TYR A 114 -51.86 1.26 -17.59
N ASP A 115 -51.07 0.50 -18.35
CA ASP A 115 -51.41 0.06 -19.71
C ASP A 115 -52.38 -1.16 -19.76
N SER A 116 -52.90 -1.63 -18.62
CA SER A 116 -53.54 -2.94 -18.47
C SER A 116 -55.05 -2.99 -18.69
N GLN A 117 -55.67 -1.97 -19.29
CA GLN A 117 -57.14 -1.90 -19.35
C GLN A 117 -57.76 -3.01 -20.22
N ASN A 118 -56.97 -3.63 -21.11
CA ASN A 118 -57.36 -4.80 -21.91
C ASN A 118 -56.41 -5.97 -21.63
N ILE A 119 -56.94 -7.09 -21.13
CA ILE A 119 -56.15 -8.31 -20.91
C ILE A 119 -55.85 -8.94 -22.27
N THR A 120 -54.59 -8.92 -22.67
CA THR A 120 -54.06 -9.49 -23.91
C THR A 120 -52.94 -10.48 -23.60
N ALA A 121 -52.52 -11.30 -24.57
CA ALA A 121 -51.35 -12.17 -24.41
C ALA A 121 -50.08 -11.37 -24.03
N ASP A 122 -49.93 -10.16 -24.57
CA ASP A 122 -48.84 -9.23 -24.21
C ASP A 122 -48.88 -8.80 -22.75
N PHE A 123 -50.07 -8.65 -22.17
CA PHE A 123 -50.23 -8.34 -20.75
C PHE A 123 -49.72 -9.48 -19.86
N ILE A 124 -50.06 -10.73 -20.20
CA ILE A 124 -49.55 -11.91 -19.49
C ILE A 124 -48.03 -12.04 -19.65
N ASN A 125 -47.50 -11.87 -20.86
CA ASN A 125 -46.05 -11.88 -21.10
C ASN A 125 -45.31 -10.81 -20.28
N LYS A 126 -45.93 -9.64 -20.05
CA LYS A 126 -45.37 -8.57 -19.21
C LYS A 126 -45.32 -8.99 -17.74
N ILE A 127 -46.35 -9.68 -17.23
CA ILE A 127 -46.37 -10.25 -15.88
C ILE A 127 -45.31 -11.36 -15.75
N GLU A 128 -45.20 -12.24 -16.75
CA GLU A 128 -44.19 -13.31 -16.76
C GLU A 128 -42.75 -12.79 -16.81
N SER A 129 -42.50 -11.71 -17.54
CA SER A 129 -41.21 -11.02 -17.54
C SER A 129 -40.86 -10.47 -16.16
N HIS A 130 -41.85 -9.91 -15.44
CA HIS A 130 -41.65 -9.48 -14.05
C HIS A 130 -41.35 -10.66 -13.10
N LEU A 131 -42.02 -11.80 -13.27
CA LEU A 131 -41.75 -13.03 -12.49
C LEU A 131 -40.36 -13.62 -12.81
N SER A 132 -39.98 -13.68 -14.10
CA SER A 132 -38.70 -14.26 -14.55
C SER A 132 -37.49 -13.45 -14.08
N ASN A 133 -37.65 -12.14 -13.90
CA ASN A 133 -36.60 -11.29 -13.33
C ASN A 133 -36.37 -11.54 -11.83
N CYS A 134 -37.29 -12.22 -11.13
CA CYS A 134 -37.08 -12.68 -9.75
C CYS A 134 -36.30 -14.00 -9.67
N GLU A 135 -36.38 -14.86 -10.70
CA GLU A 135 -35.75 -16.18 -10.72
C GLU A 135 -34.29 -16.17 -11.21
N LYS A 136 -33.85 -15.12 -11.92
CA LYS A 136 -32.50 -15.05 -12.54
C LYS A 136 -31.35 -14.66 -11.61
N ASP A 137 -31.63 -14.31 -10.35
CA ASP A 137 -30.60 -13.90 -9.39
C ASP A 137 -29.89 -15.11 -8.71
N ASP A 138 -30.18 -16.36 -9.12
CA ASP A 138 -29.54 -17.57 -8.56
C ASP A 138 -28.15 -17.91 -9.18
N ASP A 139 -27.77 -17.34 -10.33
CA ASP A 139 -26.56 -17.77 -11.07
C ASP A 139 -25.31 -16.87 -10.89
N ASP A 140 -25.38 -15.75 -10.17
CA ASP A 140 -24.24 -14.82 -10.00
C ASP A 140 -23.74 -14.82 -8.54
N MET A 141 -23.30 -15.99 -8.06
CA MET A 141 -22.66 -16.15 -6.75
C MET A 141 -21.26 -15.52 -6.73
N ASN A 142 -21.16 -14.20 -6.57
CA ASN A 142 -19.93 -13.52 -6.16
C ASN A 142 -20.11 -12.13 -5.52
N ASN A 143 -21.27 -11.79 -4.96
CA ASN A 143 -21.39 -10.61 -4.09
C ASN A 143 -22.32 -10.86 -2.89
N ASP A 144 -21.77 -10.68 -1.69
CA ASP A 144 -22.47 -10.68 -0.40
C ASP A 144 -23.56 -9.59 -0.36
N SER A 145 -24.81 -9.94 -0.66
CA SER A 145 -26.01 -9.33 -0.07
C SER A 145 -27.29 -10.11 -0.44
N GLU A 146 -27.88 -10.77 0.54
CA GLU A 146 -29.21 -11.41 0.48
C GLU A 146 -30.32 -10.35 0.39
N TYR A 147 -30.95 -10.18 -0.77
CA TYR A 147 -32.29 -9.59 -0.87
C TYR A 147 -33.11 -10.29 -1.96
N ARG A 148 -33.75 -11.41 -1.61
CA ARG A 148 -34.76 -12.04 -2.48
C ARG A 148 -36.09 -11.29 -2.33
N TYR A 149 -36.66 -10.83 -3.43
CA TYR A 149 -38.00 -10.24 -3.46
C TYR A 149 -38.99 -11.17 -4.18
N TYR A 150 -40.22 -11.22 -3.68
CA TYR A 150 -41.24 -12.17 -4.15
C TYR A 150 -42.46 -11.42 -4.68
N ILE A 151 -43.06 -11.89 -5.77
CA ILE A 151 -44.37 -11.43 -6.22
C ILE A 151 -45.41 -12.36 -5.62
N TYR A 152 -46.27 -11.83 -4.75
CA TYR A 152 -47.27 -12.61 -4.01
C TYR A 152 -48.57 -12.80 -4.76
N GLY A 153 -48.90 -11.91 -5.70
CA GLY A 153 -50.18 -12.01 -6.37
C GLY A 153 -50.55 -10.83 -7.24
N ILE A 154 -51.78 -10.88 -7.72
CA ILE A 154 -52.39 -9.86 -8.57
C ILE A 154 -53.64 -9.33 -7.85
N SER A 155 -53.85 -8.02 -7.95
CA SER A 155 -55.09 -7.35 -7.59
C SER A 155 -55.55 -6.44 -8.72
N GLN A 156 -56.75 -5.89 -8.62
CA GLN A 156 -57.24 -4.85 -9.51
C GLN A 156 -57.89 -3.75 -8.71
N ASN A 157 -57.51 -2.50 -8.99
CA ASN A 157 -58.17 -1.35 -8.40
C ASN A 157 -59.64 -1.29 -8.92
N PRO A 158 -60.65 -1.35 -8.03
CA PRO A 158 -62.04 -1.41 -8.46
C PRO A 158 -62.51 -0.14 -9.17
N ASN A 159 -61.88 1.01 -8.90
CA ASN A 159 -62.22 2.32 -9.45
C ASN A 159 -61.56 2.56 -10.81
N THR A 160 -60.25 2.33 -10.94
CA THR A 160 -59.51 2.62 -12.18
C THR A 160 -59.44 1.45 -13.15
N LYS A 161 -59.84 0.23 -12.71
CA LYS A 161 -59.68 -1.03 -13.44
C LYS A 161 -58.22 -1.40 -13.79
N VAL A 162 -57.25 -0.69 -13.23
CA VAL A 162 -55.82 -0.96 -13.39
C VAL A 162 -55.44 -2.20 -12.58
N TYR A 163 -54.72 -3.13 -13.20
CA TYR A 163 -54.17 -4.31 -12.53
C TYR A 163 -52.90 -3.93 -11.75
N ILE A 164 -52.73 -4.57 -10.60
CA ILE A 164 -51.69 -4.28 -9.62
C ILE A 164 -50.97 -5.57 -9.28
N LEU A 165 -49.63 -5.56 -9.36
CA LEU A 165 -48.82 -6.64 -8.81
C LEU A 165 -48.52 -6.36 -7.34
N ILE A 166 -48.67 -7.38 -6.49
CA ILE A 166 -48.35 -7.31 -5.07
C ILE A 166 -47.00 -7.97 -4.88
N ILE A 167 -46.03 -7.20 -4.41
CA ILE A 167 -44.63 -7.58 -4.32
C ILE A 167 -44.15 -7.40 -2.88
N SER A 168 -43.12 -8.12 -2.47
CA SER A 168 -42.51 -7.99 -1.14
C SER A 168 -41.99 -6.58 -0.87
N TYR A 169 -41.94 -6.17 0.40
CA TYR A 169 -41.63 -4.80 0.80
C TYR A 169 -40.25 -4.33 0.34
N GLU A 170 -39.29 -5.26 0.31
CA GLU A 170 -37.88 -5.03 -0.06
C GLU A 170 -37.75 -4.50 -1.49
N TYR A 171 -38.77 -4.68 -2.34
CA TYR A 171 -38.81 -4.17 -3.70
C TYR A 171 -38.60 -2.64 -3.80
N ILE A 172 -39.07 -1.85 -2.82
CA ILE A 172 -38.86 -0.39 -2.85
C ILE A 172 -37.40 0.03 -2.67
N SER A 173 -36.58 -0.84 -2.07
CA SER A 173 -35.15 -0.58 -1.89
C SER A 173 -34.36 -0.74 -3.19
N ILE A 174 -34.94 -1.47 -4.16
CA ILE A 174 -34.30 -1.84 -5.43
C ILE A 174 -34.89 -1.04 -6.60
N TYR A 175 -36.13 -0.56 -6.52
CA TYR A 175 -36.81 0.12 -7.64
C TYR A 175 -37.31 1.52 -7.28
N CYS A 176 -37.23 2.44 -8.24
CA CYS A 176 -37.67 3.82 -8.07
C CYS A 176 -39.19 3.93 -7.93
N LYS A 177 -39.65 4.53 -6.82
CA LYS A 177 -41.08 4.82 -6.59
C LYS A 177 -41.72 5.63 -7.73
N LYS A 178 -40.99 6.58 -8.33
CA LYS A 178 -41.51 7.50 -9.34
C LYS A 178 -41.66 6.89 -10.74
N CYS A 179 -40.70 6.08 -11.20
CA CYS A 179 -40.69 5.58 -12.58
C CYS A 179 -40.64 4.04 -12.71
N GLY A 180 -40.52 3.30 -11.60
CA GLY A 180 -40.52 1.84 -11.60
C GLY A 180 -39.27 1.16 -12.17
N ASN A 181 -38.20 1.91 -12.45
CA ASN A 181 -36.91 1.38 -12.91
C ASN A 181 -36.01 0.99 -11.74
N LYS A 182 -35.17 -0.04 -11.93
CA LYS A 182 -34.19 -0.51 -10.93
C LYS A 182 -33.17 0.60 -10.60
N TYR A 183 -32.83 0.79 -9.32
CA TYR A 183 -31.71 1.64 -8.91
C TYR A 183 -30.40 0.98 -9.34
N ASN A 184 -29.50 1.78 -9.93
CA ASN A 184 -28.15 1.33 -10.24
C ASN A 184 -27.33 1.41 -8.93
N VAL A 185 -26.98 0.25 -8.35
CA VAL A 185 -26.16 0.04 -7.14
C VAL A 185 -26.95 0.07 -5.81
N ILE A 186 -26.64 -0.90 -4.93
CA ILE A 186 -27.28 -1.25 -3.64
C ILE A 186 -27.24 -0.11 -2.60
N TYR A 187 -26.67 1.04 -2.95
CA TYR A 187 -26.79 2.21 -2.11
C TYR A 187 -27.52 3.32 -2.88
N TYR A 188 -28.64 3.76 -2.29
CA TYR A 188 -29.30 5.07 -2.40
C TYR A 188 -30.53 5.21 -3.33
N GLU A 189 -31.62 5.68 -2.71
CA GLU A 189 -33.00 5.88 -3.19
C GLU A 189 -33.19 6.96 -4.29
N PHE A 190 -32.26 7.09 -5.26
CA PHE A 190 -32.33 8.14 -6.29
C PHE A 190 -32.28 7.61 -7.72
N CYS A 191 -33.32 7.92 -8.51
CA CYS A 191 -33.39 7.57 -9.93
C CYS A 191 -32.67 8.61 -10.79
N ILE A 192 -31.45 8.27 -11.22
CA ILE A 192 -30.61 9.11 -12.10
C ILE A 192 -31.35 9.50 -13.40
N PRO A 193 -32.05 8.59 -14.12
CA PRO A 193 -32.88 8.97 -15.28
C PRO A 193 -33.93 10.05 -14.99
N CYS A 194 -34.48 10.10 -13.77
CA CYS A 194 -35.46 11.13 -13.38
C CYS A 194 -34.82 12.49 -13.06
N LEU A 195 -33.48 12.57 -12.94
CA LEU A 195 -32.74 13.78 -12.57
C LEU A 195 -32.05 14.46 -13.77
N MET A 196 -32.11 13.87 -14.97
CA MET A 196 -31.37 14.33 -16.15
C MET A 196 -32.19 15.17 -17.13
N ASN A 197 -31.51 16.09 -17.80
CA ASN A 197 -32.05 16.85 -18.92
C ASN A 197 -32.18 15.95 -20.17
N LYS A 198 -33.30 16.08 -20.90
CA LYS A 198 -33.50 15.40 -22.19
C LYS A 198 -32.93 16.23 -23.33
N SER A 199 -32.30 15.58 -24.30
CA SER A 199 -31.78 16.22 -25.51
C SER A 199 -32.87 16.52 -26.55
N GLY A 200 -34.01 15.82 -26.46
CA GLY A 200 -35.05 15.83 -27.49
C GLY A 200 -34.69 14.95 -28.70
N ASN A 201 -33.58 14.20 -28.63
CA ASN A 201 -33.19 13.20 -29.61
C ASN A 201 -33.09 11.81 -28.98
N GLU A 202 -33.97 10.90 -29.40
CA GLU A 202 -34.09 9.56 -28.82
C GLU A 202 -32.78 8.76 -28.87
N LYS A 203 -31.98 8.88 -29.95
CA LYS A 203 -30.69 8.17 -30.03
C LYS A 203 -29.66 8.68 -29.02
N ILE A 204 -29.62 9.99 -28.76
CA ILE A 204 -28.71 10.58 -27.77
C ILE A 204 -29.18 10.26 -26.35
N ASP A 205 -30.50 10.36 -26.10
CA ASP A 205 -31.08 10.06 -24.80
C ASP A 205 -30.88 8.57 -24.44
N ASN A 206 -31.04 7.65 -25.40
CA ASN A 206 -30.75 6.23 -25.21
C ASN A 206 -29.26 5.97 -24.98
N PHE A 207 -28.37 6.61 -25.75
CA PHE A 207 -26.92 6.50 -25.54
C PHE A 207 -26.48 6.96 -24.13
N ILE A 208 -27.05 8.07 -23.66
CA ILE A 208 -26.79 8.57 -22.30
C ILE A 208 -27.26 7.54 -21.27
N GLN A 209 -28.46 6.96 -21.44
CA GLN A 209 -29.01 5.97 -20.51
C GLN A 209 -28.20 4.66 -20.48
N GLU A 210 -27.88 4.08 -21.63
CA GLU A 210 -27.06 2.85 -21.73
C GLU A 210 -25.71 3.01 -21.02
N ARG A 211 -25.14 4.21 -21.08
CA ARG A 211 -23.86 4.50 -20.45
C ARG A 211 -23.93 4.47 -18.92
N HIS A 212 -25.06 4.87 -18.31
CA HIS A 212 -25.25 4.76 -16.87
C HIS A 212 -25.48 3.33 -16.40
N LEU A 213 -26.08 2.49 -17.23
CA LEU A 213 -26.27 1.07 -16.93
C LEU A 213 -24.94 0.29 -16.95
N LYS A 214 -23.96 0.77 -17.74
CA LYS A 214 -22.71 0.05 -18.00
C LYS A 214 -21.53 0.45 -17.12
N TYR A 215 -21.54 1.64 -16.51
CA TYR A 215 -20.37 2.20 -15.81
C TYR A 215 -20.71 2.78 -14.44
N ASP A 216 -20.09 2.25 -13.38
CA ASP A 216 -20.14 2.83 -12.03
C ASP A 216 -19.26 4.11 -11.97
N ARG A 217 -19.91 5.28 -11.91
CA ARG A 217 -19.24 6.59 -11.85
C ARG A 217 -19.85 7.48 -10.78
N LYS A 218 -18.99 8.12 -9.99
CA LYS A 218 -19.37 9.18 -9.03
C LYS A 218 -19.81 10.50 -9.70
N THR A 219 -19.99 10.55 -11.01
CA THR A 219 -20.47 11.77 -11.70
C THR A 219 -21.23 11.39 -12.95
N ALA A 220 -22.36 12.06 -13.15
CA ALA A 220 -23.28 11.75 -14.20
C ALA A 220 -22.76 12.25 -15.56
N PHE A 221 -22.93 11.42 -16.60
CA PHE A 221 -22.83 11.82 -18.00
C PHE A 221 -24.21 12.29 -18.47
N GLU A 222 -24.37 13.53 -18.93
CA GLU A 222 -25.70 14.09 -19.24
C GLU A 222 -25.74 14.92 -20.54
N TRP A 223 -26.95 15.27 -20.97
CA TRP A 223 -27.17 16.30 -21.98
C TRP A 223 -27.11 17.69 -21.33
N ILE A 224 -26.31 18.59 -21.90
CA ILE A 224 -26.06 19.91 -21.34
C ILE A 224 -26.55 20.98 -22.31
N SER A 225 -27.41 21.89 -21.84
CA SER A 225 -27.89 22.99 -22.67
C SER A 225 -26.74 23.94 -23.00
N TYR A 226 -26.57 24.30 -24.28
CA TYR A 226 -25.48 25.17 -24.72
C TYR A 226 -25.49 26.55 -24.03
N ASN A 227 -26.69 27.04 -23.67
CA ASN A 227 -26.88 28.32 -22.98
C ASN A 227 -26.31 28.35 -21.55
N GLU A 228 -25.92 27.19 -21.02
CA GLU A 228 -25.28 27.07 -19.71
C GLU A 228 -23.77 27.41 -19.75
N PHE A 229 -23.17 27.55 -20.94
CA PHE A 229 -21.76 27.92 -21.11
C PHE A 229 -21.57 29.41 -21.39
N ASN A 230 -20.61 30.04 -20.71
CA ASN A 230 -20.15 31.39 -21.04
C ASN A 230 -18.89 31.32 -21.94
N ILE A 231 -19.06 31.42 -23.26
CA ILE A 231 -17.99 31.22 -24.25
C ILE A 231 -17.48 32.58 -24.76
N LYS A 232 -16.18 32.86 -24.59
CA LYS A 232 -15.50 34.02 -25.19
C LYS A 232 -14.68 33.57 -26.41
N GLU A 233 -15.02 34.12 -27.58
CA GLU A 233 -14.30 34.07 -28.87
C GLU A 233 -13.93 32.67 -29.43
N ILE A 234 -14.50 32.33 -30.60
CA ILE A 234 -14.15 31.11 -31.34
C ILE A 234 -13.01 31.46 -32.29
N ARG A 235 -11.78 31.03 -31.97
CA ARG A 235 -10.69 30.92 -32.97
C ARG A 235 -10.81 29.57 -33.69
N ASP A 236 -10.04 29.34 -34.76
CA ASP A 236 -9.96 28.09 -35.57
C ASP A 236 -9.47 26.83 -34.79
N ASN A 237 -9.79 26.72 -33.51
CA ASN A 237 -9.32 25.73 -32.56
C ASN A 237 -10.39 24.67 -32.28
N CYS A 238 -9.99 23.40 -32.18
CA CYS A 238 -10.89 22.28 -31.83
C CYS A 238 -11.28 22.22 -30.35
N LEU A 239 -10.58 22.92 -29.47
CA LEU A 239 -10.85 23.00 -28.02
C LEU A 239 -10.99 24.45 -27.56
N THR A 240 -11.91 24.70 -26.62
CA THR A 240 -11.99 25.95 -25.85
C THR A 240 -12.34 25.67 -24.40
N THR A 241 -12.12 26.61 -23.50
CA THR A 241 -12.55 26.52 -22.10
C THR A 241 -13.78 27.39 -21.86
N ALA A 242 -14.73 26.90 -21.08
CA ALA A 242 -15.94 27.63 -20.70
C ALA A 242 -16.29 27.43 -19.22
N ILE A 243 -17.08 28.35 -18.67
CA ILE A 243 -17.70 28.16 -17.35
C ILE A 243 -19.09 27.58 -17.57
N TRP A 244 -19.34 26.39 -17.01
CA TRP A 244 -20.64 25.75 -16.97
C TRP A 244 -21.40 26.19 -15.71
N LYS A 245 -22.49 26.96 -15.89
CA LYS A 245 -23.28 27.56 -14.79
C LYS A 245 -23.82 26.53 -13.80
N ASP A 246 -24.55 25.52 -14.28
CA ASP A 246 -25.20 24.55 -13.39
C ASP A 246 -24.23 23.46 -12.93
N GLY A 247 -23.22 23.16 -13.76
CA GLY A 247 -22.13 22.24 -13.43
C GLY A 247 -22.55 20.77 -13.37
N PRO A 248 -21.59 19.85 -13.25
CA PRO A 248 -21.87 18.42 -13.31
C PRO A 248 -22.60 17.92 -12.07
N LEU A 249 -23.50 16.97 -12.28
CA LEU A 249 -24.17 16.23 -11.21
C LEU A 249 -23.22 15.14 -10.65
N CYS A 250 -22.69 15.33 -9.45
CA CYS A 250 -21.75 14.43 -8.79
C CYS A 250 -22.40 13.69 -7.62
N TYR A 251 -21.91 12.48 -7.36
CA TYR A 251 -22.29 11.65 -6.23
C TYR A 251 -21.33 11.89 -5.06
N ASP A 252 -21.83 12.46 -3.96
CA ASP A 252 -21.04 12.81 -2.78
C ASP A 252 -21.85 12.61 -1.49
N ASN A 253 -21.24 12.06 -0.44
CA ASN A 253 -21.86 11.88 0.89
C ASN A 253 -23.32 11.39 0.89
N LYS A 254 -23.58 10.29 0.19
CA LYS A 254 -24.91 9.66 0.13
C LYS A 254 -25.97 10.42 -0.71
N LYS A 255 -25.60 11.50 -1.44
CA LYS A 255 -26.52 12.33 -2.24
C LYS A 255 -25.93 12.76 -3.60
N TRP A 256 -26.81 13.03 -4.57
CA TRP A 256 -26.44 13.68 -5.83
C TRP A 256 -26.47 15.21 -5.69
N ILE A 257 -25.37 15.89 -6.02
CA ILE A 257 -25.18 17.35 -5.85
C ILE A 257 -24.61 17.93 -7.16
N ARG A 258 -25.14 19.07 -7.64
CA ARG A 258 -24.56 19.80 -8.77
C ARG A 258 -23.38 20.67 -8.33
N LYS A 259 -22.25 20.56 -9.03
CA LYS A 259 -21.05 21.40 -8.81
C LYS A 259 -21.07 22.63 -9.73
N SER A 260 -21.92 23.59 -9.42
CA SER A 260 -22.14 24.80 -10.22
C SER A 260 -20.88 25.63 -10.49
N TYR A 261 -20.90 26.39 -11.58
CA TYR A 261 -19.82 27.25 -12.07
C TYR A 261 -18.49 26.54 -12.34
N LYS A 262 -18.56 25.28 -12.78
CA LYS A 262 -17.37 24.49 -13.08
C LYS A 262 -16.70 24.97 -14.39
N ARG A 263 -15.38 25.19 -14.36
CA ARG A 263 -14.58 25.34 -15.58
C ARG A 263 -14.50 23.99 -16.30
N VAL A 264 -14.83 24.00 -17.58
CA VAL A 264 -14.88 22.82 -18.44
C VAL A 264 -14.15 23.09 -19.75
N THR A 265 -13.62 22.03 -20.35
CA THR A 265 -13.07 22.06 -21.71
C THR A 265 -14.14 21.58 -22.69
N LEU A 266 -14.47 22.41 -23.67
CA LEU A 266 -15.40 22.11 -24.76
C LEU A 266 -14.63 21.67 -25.99
N ARG A 267 -14.97 20.49 -26.53
CA ARG A 267 -14.40 19.96 -27.78
C ARG A 267 -15.44 20.01 -28.89
N PHE A 268 -15.19 20.82 -29.92
CA PHE A 268 -16.07 20.96 -31.07
C PHE A 268 -15.85 19.86 -32.10
N LEU A 269 -16.94 19.27 -32.60
CA LEU A 269 -16.92 18.20 -33.60
C LEU A 269 -17.32 18.73 -34.99
N TYR A 270 -16.46 19.57 -35.59
CA TYR A 270 -16.74 20.32 -36.82
C TYR A 270 -17.17 19.48 -38.05
N ASN A 271 -16.85 18.19 -38.11
CA ASN A 271 -17.15 17.29 -39.24
C ASN A 271 -18.30 16.30 -38.98
N LEU A 272 -19.10 16.50 -37.93
CA LEU A 272 -20.15 15.55 -37.51
C LEU A 272 -21.47 16.29 -37.21
N GLN A 273 -22.12 16.81 -38.24
CA GLN A 273 -23.38 17.56 -38.08
C GLN A 273 -24.63 16.67 -37.97
N ASN A 274 -24.55 15.38 -38.37
CA ASN A 274 -25.67 14.44 -38.33
C ASN A 274 -25.43 13.31 -37.30
N ILE A 275 -26.45 13.00 -36.49
CA ILE A 275 -26.44 11.87 -35.55
C ILE A 275 -26.50 10.56 -36.34
N THR A 276 -25.34 9.96 -36.55
CA THR A 276 -25.13 8.68 -37.24
C THR A 276 -24.40 7.72 -36.31
N ASP A 277 -24.36 6.42 -36.61
CA ASP A 277 -23.58 5.46 -35.82
C ASP A 277 -22.09 5.84 -35.81
N LYS A 278 -21.62 6.51 -36.86
CA LYS A 278 -20.29 7.13 -36.93
C LYS A 278 -20.07 8.21 -35.86
N PHE A 279 -21.09 9.00 -35.52
CA PHE A 279 -21.03 9.96 -34.42
C PHE A 279 -20.93 9.25 -33.08
N ILE A 280 -21.81 8.27 -32.80
CA ILE A 280 -21.80 7.50 -31.55
C ILE A 280 -20.46 6.78 -31.35
N ASN A 281 -19.96 6.11 -32.39
CA ASN A 281 -18.65 5.45 -32.37
C ASN A 281 -17.50 6.44 -32.13
N LYS A 282 -17.61 7.67 -32.66
CA LYS A 282 -16.59 8.69 -32.41
C LYS A 282 -16.64 9.18 -30.97
N VAL A 283 -17.83 9.40 -30.41
CA VAL A 283 -18.02 9.75 -29.00
C VAL A 283 -17.48 8.62 -28.10
N GLU A 284 -17.84 7.36 -28.37
CA GLU A 284 -17.29 6.15 -27.71
C GLU A 284 -15.76 6.06 -27.79
N SER A 285 -15.13 6.46 -28.90
CA SER A 285 -13.67 6.45 -29.02
C SER A 285 -12.98 7.38 -27.99
N TYR A 286 -13.52 8.59 -27.78
CA TYR A 286 -13.01 9.50 -26.75
C TYR A 286 -13.27 9.00 -25.33
N LEU A 287 -14.23 8.08 -25.18
CA LEU A 287 -14.61 7.47 -23.93
C LEU A 287 -13.79 6.21 -23.61
N SER A 288 -13.15 5.60 -24.63
CA SER A 288 -12.41 4.33 -24.56
C SER A 288 -10.90 4.51 -24.34
N GLU A 289 -10.33 5.67 -24.67
CA GLU A 289 -8.91 6.06 -24.41
C GLU A 289 -8.49 5.90 -22.93
N TYR A 290 -9.45 5.72 -22.01
CA TYR A 290 -9.25 5.54 -20.57
C TYR A 290 -8.70 4.17 -20.14
N LYS A 291 -8.75 3.13 -20.99
CA LYS A 291 -8.45 1.74 -20.56
C LYS A 291 -7.03 1.25 -20.85
N GLU A 292 -6.32 1.82 -21.83
CA GLU A 292 -5.02 1.27 -22.27
C GLU A 292 -3.79 1.98 -21.70
N ASN A 293 -3.91 3.24 -21.28
CA ASN A 293 -2.82 3.99 -20.66
C ASN A 293 -2.98 3.97 -19.14
N ARG A 294 -2.10 3.26 -18.42
CA ARG A 294 -2.03 3.22 -16.94
C ARG A 294 -1.69 4.59 -16.32
N ILE A 295 -2.55 5.58 -16.50
CA ILE A 295 -2.41 6.94 -15.96
C ILE A 295 -3.70 7.25 -15.21
N TYR A 296 -3.64 7.12 -13.89
CA TYR A 296 -4.80 7.10 -13.00
C TYR A 296 -5.53 8.44 -12.81
N GLU A 297 -5.17 9.52 -13.52
CA GLU A 297 -5.81 10.84 -13.35
C GLU A 297 -5.94 11.69 -14.63
N ILE A 298 -6.41 11.12 -15.74
CA ILE A 298 -6.78 11.95 -16.91
C ILE A 298 -8.28 12.27 -16.85
N SER A 299 -8.66 13.40 -17.45
CA SER A 299 -9.90 14.18 -17.35
C SER A 299 -11.23 13.47 -17.64
N GLN A 300 -12.20 13.67 -16.74
CA GLN A 300 -13.56 13.15 -16.81
C GLN A 300 -14.38 13.84 -17.91
N ILE A 301 -15.20 13.09 -18.65
CA ILE A 301 -16.20 13.64 -19.57
C ILE A 301 -17.55 13.79 -18.86
N TYR A 302 -18.15 14.97 -18.97
CA TYR A 302 -19.41 15.32 -18.30
C TYR A 302 -20.65 15.14 -19.15
N GLY A 303 -20.53 15.26 -20.47
CA GLY A 303 -21.72 15.19 -21.29
C GLY A 303 -21.54 15.65 -22.73
N ILE A 304 -22.69 15.75 -23.39
CA ILE A 304 -22.83 16.21 -24.76
C ILE A 304 -23.66 17.49 -24.75
N SER A 305 -23.24 18.46 -25.55
CA SER A 305 -24.02 19.66 -25.87
C SER A 305 -24.06 19.85 -27.38
N GLN A 306 -24.94 20.73 -27.85
CA GLN A 306 -25.01 21.14 -29.24
C GLN A 306 -25.20 22.63 -29.33
N ASN A 307 -24.36 23.29 -30.13
CA ASN A 307 -24.55 24.70 -30.43
C ASN A 307 -25.85 24.87 -31.26
N PRO A 308 -26.83 25.66 -30.79
CA PRO A 308 -28.14 25.79 -31.44
C PRO A 308 -28.07 26.48 -32.80
N ASP A 309 -27.06 27.32 -33.03
CA ASP A 309 -26.89 28.11 -34.26
C ASP A 309 -26.13 27.33 -35.34
N THR A 310 -25.00 26.73 -34.97
CA THR A 310 -24.12 26.02 -35.93
C THR A 310 -24.45 24.53 -36.08
N LYS A 311 -25.30 23.99 -35.20
CA LYS A 311 -25.63 22.56 -35.06
C LYS A 311 -24.43 21.65 -34.77
N ILE A 312 -23.25 22.20 -34.48
CA ILE A 312 -22.05 21.46 -34.12
C ILE A 312 -22.23 20.84 -32.74
N TYR A 313 -21.99 19.52 -32.65
CA TYR A 313 -21.93 18.81 -31.37
C TYR A 313 -20.64 19.11 -30.63
N ILE A 314 -20.76 19.19 -29.30
CA ILE A 314 -19.70 19.57 -28.39
C ILE A 314 -19.62 18.51 -27.30
N LEU A 315 -18.42 18.01 -27.06
CA LEU A 315 -18.14 17.17 -25.89
C LEU A 315 -17.62 18.04 -24.76
N VAL A 316 -18.13 17.81 -23.55
CA VAL A 316 -17.83 18.60 -22.37
C VAL A 316 -16.94 17.78 -21.45
N PHE A 317 -15.70 18.22 -21.25
CA PHE A 317 -14.69 17.56 -20.42
C PHE A 317 -14.33 18.39 -19.19
N ASP A 318 -13.72 17.74 -18.21
CA ASP A 318 -13.02 18.40 -17.12
C ASP A 318 -11.93 19.35 -17.65
N GLU A 319 -11.65 20.41 -16.89
CA GLU A 319 -10.65 21.43 -17.25
C GLU A 319 -9.27 20.82 -17.57
N LYS A 320 -8.88 19.78 -16.82
CA LYS A 320 -7.60 19.09 -17.03
C LYS A 320 -7.45 18.52 -18.46
N TYR A 321 -8.54 18.33 -19.20
CA TYR A 321 -8.50 17.86 -20.60
C TYR A 321 -7.70 18.80 -21.50
N SER A 322 -7.80 20.12 -21.30
CA SER A 322 -7.06 21.09 -22.11
C SER A 322 -5.53 21.02 -21.91
N HIS A 323 -5.07 20.53 -20.75
CA HIS A 323 -3.64 20.37 -20.45
C HIS A 323 -3.02 19.26 -21.29
N TYR A 324 -3.76 18.16 -21.48
CA TYR A 324 -3.26 16.98 -22.17
C TYR A 324 -3.58 16.93 -23.66
N TYR A 325 -4.32 17.89 -24.22
CA TYR A 325 -4.76 17.82 -25.63
C TYR A 325 -4.56 19.13 -26.38
N CYS A 326 -4.19 19.03 -27.66
CA CYS A 326 -3.91 20.18 -28.52
C CYS A 326 -5.10 21.09 -28.76
N GLU A 327 -4.98 22.39 -28.48
CA GLU A 327 -6.06 23.35 -28.74
C GLU A 327 -6.42 23.45 -30.22
N LYS A 328 -5.42 23.29 -31.11
CA LYS A 328 -5.61 23.41 -32.56
C LYS A 328 -6.23 22.16 -33.18
N CYS A 329 -5.81 20.96 -32.79
CA CYS A 329 -6.21 19.70 -33.47
C CYS A 329 -6.82 18.63 -32.54
N GLY A 330 -6.80 18.84 -31.22
CA GLY A 330 -7.39 17.93 -30.24
C GLY A 330 -6.66 16.60 -30.06
N VAL A 331 -5.37 16.49 -30.44
CA VAL A 331 -4.53 15.29 -30.25
C VAL A 331 -3.86 15.33 -28.88
N TYR A 332 -3.79 14.17 -28.22
CA TYR A 332 -3.15 13.98 -26.92
C TYR A 332 -1.65 14.35 -26.93
N ARG A 333 -1.17 14.90 -25.82
CA ARG A 333 0.20 15.36 -25.60
C ARG A 333 0.47 15.43 -24.08
N TYR A 334 1.75 15.41 -23.72
CA TYR A 334 2.15 15.57 -22.32
C TYR A 334 2.40 17.03 -21.93
N ASP A 335 2.96 17.89 -22.81
CA ASP A 335 3.28 19.29 -22.47
C ASP A 335 3.20 20.26 -23.70
N ASN A 336 2.84 21.53 -23.46
CA ASN A 336 2.61 22.69 -24.38
C ASN A 336 1.16 23.00 -24.78
N LYS A 337 0.87 24.22 -25.31
CA LYS A 337 -0.45 24.68 -25.80
C LYS A 337 -0.81 24.21 -27.23
N TRP A 338 0.16 23.84 -28.08
CA TRP A 338 -0.02 23.07 -29.34
C TRP A 338 0.84 21.78 -29.38
N CYS A 339 0.44 20.74 -30.14
CA CYS A 339 1.23 19.50 -30.25
C CYS A 339 2.45 19.69 -31.17
N LYS A 340 3.48 18.85 -31.01
CA LYS A 340 4.73 18.92 -31.80
C LYS A 340 4.49 18.92 -33.31
N SER A 341 3.50 18.17 -33.81
CA SER A 341 3.13 18.20 -35.24
C SER A 341 2.50 19.53 -35.67
N CYS A 342 1.72 20.21 -34.81
CA CYS A 342 1.24 21.57 -35.06
C CYS A 342 2.34 22.64 -34.98
N HIS A 343 3.52 22.31 -34.42
CA HIS A 343 4.72 23.16 -34.40
C HIS A 343 5.79 22.81 -35.47
N MET A 344 5.81 21.58 -36.00
CA MET A 344 6.87 21.05 -36.91
C MET A 344 6.46 20.91 -38.39
N TYR A 345 5.43 21.60 -38.86
CA TYR A 345 5.19 21.71 -40.30
C TYR A 345 6.32 22.52 -40.94
N ASN A 346 7.42 21.88 -41.38
CA ASN A 346 8.22 22.25 -42.56
C ASN A 346 9.50 21.42 -42.86
N ARG A 347 9.79 20.28 -42.21
CA ARG A 347 10.99 19.47 -42.58
C ARG A 347 10.58 18.16 -43.28
N THR A 348 11.01 17.99 -44.54
CA THR A 348 10.77 16.78 -45.34
C THR A 348 12.10 16.05 -45.58
N SER A 349 12.06 14.73 -45.73
CA SER A 349 13.21 13.90 -46.10
C SER A 349 13.55 13.98 -47.59
N GLY A 350 12.63 14.52 -48.40
CA GLY A 350 12.69 14.43 -49.87
C GLY A 350 12.25 13.06 -50.39
N ASN A 351 12.00 12.08 -49.51
CA ASN A 351 11.49 10.77 -49.86
C ASN A 351 10.02 10.61 -49.42
N LYS A 352 9.11 10.56 -50.40
CA LYS A 352 7.67 10.51 -50.15
C LYS A 352 7.21 9.31 -49.31
N LYS A 353 7.90 8.16 -49.39
CA LYS A 353 7.57 6.98 -48.57
C LYS A 353 7.94 7.19 -47.10
N ILE A 354 9.12 7.76 -46.82
CA ILE A 354 9.54 8.10 -45.44
C ILE A 354 8.68 9.23 -44.88
N ASP A 355 8.41 10.26 -45.67
CA ASP A 355 7.57 11.38 -45.24
C ASP A 355 6.14 10.90 -44.91
N ASN A 356 5.56 10.02 -45.74
CA ASN A 356 4.27 9.39 -45.45
C ASN A 356 4.32 8.46 -44.24
N PHE A 357 5.39 7.67 -44.09
CA PHE A 357 5.58 6.80 -42.93
C PHE A 357 5.63 7.62 -41.63
N ILE A 358 6.46 8.66 -41.57
CA ILE A 358 6.57 9.59 -40.44
C ILE A 358 5.21 10.26 -40.17
N GLN A 359 4.51 10.74 -41.20
CA GLN A 359 3.17 11.34 -41.06
C GLN A 359 2.10 10.36 -40.58
N SER A 360 2.21 9.08 -40.92
CA SER A 360 1.25 8.03 -40.54
C SER A 360 1.35 7.64 -39.06
N LYS A 361 2.49 7.90 -38.41
CA LYS A 361 2.69 7.59 -36.99
C LYS A 361 2.20 8.78 -36.17
N PHE A 362 1.05 8.62 -35.50
CA PHE A 362 0.44 9.62 -34.63
C PHE A 362 1.31 9.90 -33.38
N THR A 363 2.45 10.60 -33.50
CA THR A 363 3.20 11.32 -32.44
C THR A 363 4.61 11.73 -32.90
N VAL A 364 5.07 12.93 -32.50
CA VAL A 364 6.44 13.43 -32.17
C VAL A 364 7.68 13.16 -33.08
N TYR A 365 7.69 12.15 -33.95
CA TYR A 365 8.87 11.72 -34.71
C TYR A 365 9.10 12.57 -35.97
N GLY A 366 10.35 12.87 -36.31
CA GLY A 366 10.68 13.75 -37.43
C GLY A 366 11.89 13.31 -38.26
N TRP A 367 12.02 13.89 -39.46
CA TRP A 367 13.27 13.81 -40.23
C TRP A 367 14.31 14.77 -39.65
N ILE A 368 15.50 14.25 -39.34
CA ILE A 368 16.59 15.01 -38.74
C ILE A 368 17.75 15.13 -39.76
N PRO A 369 18.10 16.33 -40.22
CA PRO A 369 19.23 16.50 -41.13
C PRO A 369 20.54 16.03 -40.49
N TYR A 370 21.31 15.18 -41.20
CA TYR A 370 22.54 14.58 -40.65
C TYR A 370 23.59 15.62 -40.22
N ASN A 371 23.62 16.79 -40.88
CA ASN A 371 24.53 17.88 -40.55
C ASN A 371 24.25 18.55 -39.18
N GLU A 372 23.15 18.18 -38.50
CA GLU A 372 22.85 18.60 -37.13
C GLU A 372 23.65 17.79 -36.09
N PHE A 373 24.28 16.66 -36.45
CA PHE A 373 25.12 15.87 -35.55
C PHE A 373 26.60 16.28 -35.62
N ILE A 374 27.27 16.35 -34.47
CA ILE A 374 28.72 16.57 -34.33
C ILE A 374 29.34 15.60 -33.32
N TYR A 375 30.67 15.49 -33.37
CA TYR A 375 31.42 14.63 -32.45
C TYR A 375 30.92 13.19 -32.45
N ILE A 376 30.66 12.64 -33.65
CA ILE A 376 30.19 11.27 -33.82
C ILE A 376 31.30 10.30 -33.39
N LYS A 377 31.02 9.44 -32.41
CA LYS A 377 31.96 8.44 -31.87
C LYS A 377 31.33 7.06 -31.90
N GLU A 378 32.05 6.09 -32.45
CA GLU A 378 31.58 4.70 -32.55
C GLU A 378 31.67 3.96 -31.21
N ILE A 379 30.72 3.06 -30.93
CA ILE A 379 30.61 2.34 -29.65
C ILE A 379 30.66 0.81 -29.81
N GLU A 380 29.95 0.25 -30.79
CA GLU A 380 29.87 -1.20 -31.04
C GLU A 380 30.03 -1.49 -32.54
N ASP A 381 30.88 -2.46 -32.89
CA ASP A 381 31.17 -3.02 -34.23
C ASP A 381 30.31 -2.46 -35.39
N ASN A 382 30.62 -1.24 -35.83
CA ASN A 382 30.00 -0.49 -36.94
C ASN A 382 28.53 -0.10 -36.82
N CYS A 383 27.73 -0.62 -35.89
CA CYS A 383 26.26 -0.46 -35.87
C CYS A 383 25.72 0.69 -35.00
N LEU A 384 26.49 1.17 -34.02
CA LEU A 384 26.04 2.21 -33.09
C LEU A 384 27.13 3.28 -32.87
N SER A 385 26.72 4.54 -32.89
CA SER A 385 27.55 5.69 -32.51
C SER A 385 26.85 6.61 -31.53
N THR A 386 27.59 7.34 -30.71
CA THR A 386 27.10 8.55 -30.02
C THR A 386 27.37 9.77 -30.87
N ALA A 387 26.53 10.79 -30.77
CA ALA A 387 26.74 12.09 -31.37
C ALA A 387 26.16 13.19 -30.49
N ILE A 388 26.62 14.42 -30.66
CA ILE A 388 26.03 15.60 -30.05
C ILE A 388 25.10 16.26 -31.06
N TRP A 389 23.83 16.47 -30.69
CA TRP A 389 22.84 17.11 -31.55
C TRP A 389 22.88 18.64 -31.34
N LYS A 390 23.24 19.40 -32.39
CA LYS A 390 23.48 20.86 -32.31
C LYS A 390 22.24 21.71 -31.98
N LYS A 391 21.05 21.23 -32.35
CA LYS A 391 19.81 22.02 -32.39
C LYS A 391 18.65 21.15 -31.91
N ASP A 392 18.77 20.67 -30.67
CA ASP A 392 17.80 19.81 -30.00
C ASP A 392 16.34 20.26 -30.16
N PRO A 393 15.36 19.36 -29.93
CA PRO A 393 13.96 19.74 -29.83
C PRO A 393 13.78 20.77 -28.71
N ILE A 394 12.97 21.79 -28.96
CA ILE A 394 12.68 22.83 -27.97
C ILE A 394 12.05 22.18 -26.72
N CYS A 395 12.70 22.34 -25.56
CA CYS A 395 12.20 21.90 -24.26
C CYS A 395 11.65 23.09 -23.46
N TYR A 396 10.62 22.83 -22.66
CA TYR A 396 10.01 23.83 -21.79
C TYR A 396 10.64 23.72 -20.40
N ASN A 397 11.25 24.80 -19.93
CA ASN A 397 11.74 24.86 -18.56
C ASN A 397 10.58 25.24 -17.64
N ALA A 398 10.17 24.29 -16.79
CA ALA A 398 9.05 24.43 -15.87
C ALA A 398 9.28 25.53 -14.82
N ASP A 399 10.53 25.82 -14.46
CA ASP A 399 10.87 26.82 -13.45
C ASP A 399 10.78 28.26 -14.01
N ASN A 400 10.93 28.41 -15.32
CA ASN A 400 11.08 29.72 -15.97
C ASN A 400 9.94 30.09 -16.92
N GLU A 401 8.97 29.19 -17.09
CA GLU A 401 7.85 29.30 -18.05
C GLU A 401 8.28 29.72 -19.47
N LYS A 402 9.49 29.32 -19.86
CA LYS A 402 10.10 29.69 -21.14
C LYS A 402 10.58 28.45 -21.88
N LEU A 403 10.46 28.53 -23.20
CA LEU A 403 11.08 27.59 -24.12
C LEU A 403 12.59 27.86 -24.11
N ILE A 404 13.37 26.92 -23.61
CA ILE A 404 14.83 26.93 -23.72
C ILE A 404 15.25 25.95 -24.81
N ARG A 405 16.36 26.27 -25.46
CA ARG A 405 17.13 25.28 -26.22
C ARG A 405 18.24 24.85 -25.29
N GLU A 406 18.13 23.66 -24.71
CA GLU A 406 19.33 22.99 -24.26
C GLU A 406 20.07 22.63 -25.53
N SER A 407 21.15 23.34 -25.83
CA SER A 407 22.00 23.01 -26.95
C SER A 407 22.96 21.91 -26.51
N TYR A 408 23.18 20.91 -27.35
CA TYR A 408 24.24 19.90 -27.24
C TYR A 408 23.92 18.66 -26.39
N GLU A 409 22.71 18.09 -26.48
CA GLU A 409 22.44 16.75 -25.92
C GLU A 409 23.21 15.65 -26.65
N THR A 410 23.59 14.61 -25.90
CA THR A 410 24.19 13.39 -26.45
C THR A 410 23.08 12.45 -26.90
N VAL A 411 23.07 12.09 -28.18
CA VAL A 411 22.13 11.14 -28.80
C VAL A 411 22.87 9.90 -29.27
N TYR A 412 22.13 8.80 -29.40
CA TYR A 412 22.62 7.57 -30.01
C TYR A 412 22.13 7.46 -31.45
N LEU A 413 23.05 7.13 -32.36
CA LEU A 413 22.85 6.94 -33.79
C LEU A 413 22.99 5.45 -34.11
N GLN A 414 21.89 4.80 -34.49
CA GLN A 414 21.91 3.41 -34.93
C GLN A 414 21.83 3.34 -36.45
N TYR A 415 22.87 2.75 -37.07
CA TYR A 415 23.00 2.65 -38.52
C TYR A 415 22.34 1.36 -39.04
N LEU A 416 21.51 1.48 -40.08
CA LEU A 416 20.75 0.38 -40.65
C LEU A 416 21.40 -0.15 -41.95
N TYR A 417 22.52 -0.88 -41.84
CA TYR A 417 23.30 -1.33 -43.01
C TYR A 417 22.64 -2.40 -43.89
N ASN A 418 21.65 -3.13 -43.38
CA ASN A 418 21.11 -4.32 -44.05
C ASN A 418 19.96 -4.04 -45.04
N SER A 419 19.66 -2.78 -45.35
CA SER A 419 18.56 -2.44 -46.28
C SER A 419 18.81 -1.12 -47.02
N PRO A 420 19.53 -1.13 -48.14
CA PRO A 420 19.74 0.07 -48.93
C PRO A 420 18.45 0.62 -49.55
N ASP A 421 17.41 -0.22 -49.72
CA ASP A 421 16.11 0.17 -50.27
C ASP A 421 15.02 0.27 -49.20
N ILE A 422 14.17 1.30 -49.31
CA ILE A 422 12.98 1.50 -48.44
C ILE A 422 11.86 0.56 -48.91
N SER A 423 11.89 -0.67 -48.44
CA SER A 423 10.81 -1.65 -48.57
C SER A 423 9.77 -1.52 -47.44
N ASP A 424 8.59 -2.10 -47.61
CA ASP A 424 7.60 -2.16 -46.52
C ASP A 424 8.11 -3.02 -45.34
N GLU A 425 8.97 -4.01 -45.62
CA GLU A 425 9.67 -4.81 -44.61
C GLU A 425 10.65 -3.99 -43.78
N PHE A 426 11.41 -3.10 -44.42
CA PHE A 426 12.27 -2.13 -43.74
C PHE A 426 11.47 -1.20 -42.82
N LEU A 427 10.38 -0.62 -43.33
CA LEU A 427 9.52 0.29 -42.55
C LEU A 427 8.82 -0.42 -41.38
N ASN A 428 8.40 -1.68 -41.57
CA ASN A 428 7.85 -2.51 -40.49
C ASN A 428 8.92 -2.87 -39.44
N GLY A 429 10.16 -3.11 -39.86
CA GLY A 429 11.29 -3.32 -38.95
C GLY A 429 11.57 -2.08 -38.09
N VAL A 430 11.59 -0.91 -38.73
CA VAL A 430 11.78 0.40 -38.09
C VAL A 430 10.64 0.76 -37.13
N GLU A 431 9.40 0.36 -37.43
CA GLU A 431 8.24 0.62 -36.57
C GLU A 431 8.37 0.05 -35.16
N SER A 432 9.06 -1.07 -34.98
CA SER A 432 9.29 -1.66 -33.65
C SER A 432 10.05 -0.72 -32.69
N PHE A 433 10.97 0.10 -33.22
CA PHE A 433 11.78 1.05 -32.46
C PHE A 433 10.99 2.28 -32.02
N PHE A 434 9.99 2.70 -32.81
CA PHE A 434 9.13 3.84 -32.52
C PHE A 434 8.08 3.54 -31.42
N LYS A 435 7.74 2.28 -31.17
CA LYS A 435 6.76 1.90 -30.13
C LYS A 435 7.23 2.20 -28.70
N ASN A 436 8.52 2.38 -28.47
CA ASN A 436 9.09 2.50 -27.12
C ASN A 436 9.28 3.95 -26.62
N GLY A 437 9.00 4.95 -27.46
CA GLY A 437 8.94 6.36 -27.08
C GLY A 437 10.29 7.08 -26.93
N ARG A 438 11.41 6.41 -27.23
CA ARG A 438 12.79 6.92 -27.08
C ARG A 438 13.51 7.24 -28.38
N CYS A 439 12.86 6.99 -29.51
CA CYS A 439 13.37 7.36 -30.84
C CYS A 439 12.94 8.79 -31.15
N TYR A 440 13.85 9.70 -31.48
CA TYR A 440 13.52 11.05 -31.91
C TYR A 440 13.12 11.12 -33.38
N GLY A 441 13.63 10.21 -34.22
CA GLY A 441 13.37 10.27 -35.65
C GLY A 441 14.36 9.50 -36.52
N ILE A 442 14.30 9.81 -37.82
CA ILE A 442 15.14 9.18 -38.85
C ILE A 442 16.07 10.25 -39.43
N SER A 443 17.33 9.89 -39.64
CA SER A 443 18.31 10.63 -40.41
C SER A 443 18.89 9.74 -41.52
N GLN A 444 19.69 10.31 -42.40
CA GLN A 444 20.42 9.57 -43.41
C GLN A 444 21.81 10.16 -43.58
N ASN A 445 22.83 9.32 -43.51
CA ASN A 445 24.20 9.74 -43.78
C ASN A 445 24.32 10.11 -45.27
N PRO A 446 24.71 11.36 -45.62
CA PRO A 446 24.79 11.79 -47.01
C PRO A 446 25.92 11.10 -47.79
N ASP A 447 26.96 10.60 -47.12
CA ASP A 447 28.12 9.98 -47.75
C ASP A 447 27.88 8.49 -48.03
N THR A 448 27.29 7.76 -47.07
CA THR A 448 27.05 6.32 -47.19
C THR A 448 25.64 5.98 -47.66
N GLN A 449 24.71 6.96 -47.68
CA GLN A 449 23.29 6.78 -47.96
C GLN A 449 22.55 5.86 -46.96
N VAL A 450 23.21 5.43 -45.88
CA VAL A 450 22.64 4.57 -44.84
C VAL A 450 21.66 5.37 -43.98
N TYR A 451 20.47 4.80 -43.75
CA TYR A 451 19.49 5.35 -42.82
C TYR A 451 19.91 5.14 -41.37
N ILE A 452 19.64 6.14 -40.53
CA ILE A 452 20.04 6.21 -39.14
C ILE A 452 18.81 6.46 -38.28
N LEU A 453 18.63 5.65 -37.24
CA LEU A 453 17.68 5.93 -36.17
C LEU A 453 18.36 6.72 -35.05
N VAL A 454 17.68 7.73 -34.54
CA VAL A 454 18.22 8.66 -33.54
C VAL A 454 17.49 8.44 -32.23
N PHE A 455 18.21 8.13 -31.15
CA PHE A 455 17.64 7.79 -29.84
C PHE A 455 18.16 8.70 -28.72
N ASP A 456 17.36 8.81 -27.65
CA ASP A 456 17.78 9.46 -26.40
C ASP A 456 18.90 8.71 -25.66
N ASP A 457 19.54 9.42 -24.72
CA ASP A 457 20.69 8.94 -23.96
C ASP A 457 20.38 7.74 -23.04
N LYS A 458 19.11 7.52 -22.71
CA LYS A 458 18.63 6.45 -21.83
C LYS A 458 18.21 5.19 -22.61
N TYR A 459 18.24 5.21 -23.94
CA TYR A 459 17.77 4.09 -24.76
C TYR A 459 18.48 2.77 -24.44
N LEU A 460 19.80 2.80 -24.26
CA LEU A 460 20.62 1.61 -23.98
C LEU A 460 20.36 0.96 -22.62
N ASP A 461 19.66 1.64 -21.72
CA ASP A 461 19.32 1.12 -20.39
C ASP A 461 17.99 0.39 -20.37
N GLU A 462 17.06 0.77 -21.25
CA GLU A 462 15.70 0.22 -21.24
C GLU A 462 15.37 -0.69 -22.40
N CYS A 463 16.10 -0.60 -23.52
CA CYS A 463 15.77 -1.28 -24.76
C CYS A 463 16.94 -2.12 -25.30
N CYS A 464 16.61 -3.25 -25.92
CA CYS A 464 17.58 -4.09 -26.61
C CYS A 464 18.08 -3.43 -27.89
N ILE A 465 19.39 -3.25 -28.02
CA ILE A 465 20.02 -2.63 -29.20
C ILE A 465 19.71 -3.35 -30.52
N ASN A 466 19.56 -4.67 -30.48
CA ASN A 466 19.39 -5.49 -31.69
C ASN A 466 17.96 -5.49 -32.25
N CYS A 467 16.93 -5.28 -31.42
CA CYS A 467 15.54 -5.38 -31.88
C CYS A 467 14.61 -4.28 -31.33
N GLY A 468 15.12 -3.36 -30.53
CA GLY A 468 14.38 -2.26 -29.94
C GLY A 468 13.45 -2.63 -28.79
N ASN A 469 13.16 -3.90 -28.52
CA ASN A 469 12.23 -4.31 -27.46
C ASN A 469 12.70 -3.90 -26.06
N LYS A 470 11.77 -3.42 -25.21
CA LYS A 470 12.05 -3.11 -23.80
C LYS A 470 12.43 -4.34 -23.00
N TYR A 471 13.40 -4.20 -22.10
CA TYR A 471 13.68 -5.20 -21.07
C TYR A 471 12.48 -5.27 -20.11
N LYS A 472 12.03 -6.48 -19.75
CA LYS A 472 10.99 -6.64 -18.73
C LYS A 472 11.62 -6.42 -17.36
N TYR A 473 11.07 -5.50 -16.58
CA TYR A 473 11.53 -5.17 -15.22
C TYR A 473 11.67 -6.42 -14.35
N ASP A 474 12.90 -6.86 -14.15
CA ASP A 474 13.31 -7.59 -12.97
C ASP A 474 14.34 -6.75 -12.23
N LYS A 475 14.30 -6.82 -10.89
CA LYS A 475 14.97 -5.94 -9.93
C LYS A 475 16.52 -5.97 -9.98
N TYR A 476 17.09 -6.60 -11.01
CA TYR A 476 18.51 -6.78 -11.25
C TYR A 476 18.79 -6.51 -12.73
N ASP A 477 19.79 -5.68 -12.97
CA ASP A 477 20.24 -5.04 -14.23
C ASP A 477 20.64 -6.05 -15.34
N ASP A 478 19.67 -6.84 -15.82
CA ASP A 478 19.92 -7.98 -16.69
C ASP A 478 19.39 -7.67 -18.10
N LYS A 479 20.23 -7.02 -18.93
CA LYS A 479 19.99 -6.60 -20.33
C LYS A 479 19.79 -7.79 -21.31
N TRP A 480 18.99 -8.80 -20.95
CA TRP A 480 18.67 -10.02 -21.71
C TRP A 480 17.43 -9.86 -22.59
N CYS A 481 17.53 -10.19 -23.88
CA CYS A 481 16.43 -10.06 -24.84
C CYS A 481 15.97 -11.44 -25.37
N ARG A 482 14.86 -11.95 -24.83
CA ARG A 482 14.26 -13.24 -25.23
C ARG A 482 13.97 -13.34 -26.74
N PRO A 483 13.35 -12.34 -27.41
CA PRO A 483 13.15 -12.40 -28.86
C PRO A 483 14.45 -12.54 -29.67
N CYS A 484 15.50 -11.80 -29.32
CA CYS A 484 16.81 -11.93 -29.98
C CYS A 484 17.45 -13.30 -29.74
N GLN A 485 17.33 -13.84 -28.54
CA GLN A 485 17.85 -15.18 -28.24
C GLN A 485 17.10 -16.27 -29.02
N ILE A 486 15.76 -16.21 -29.10
CA ILE A 486 14.97 -17.15 -29.88
C ILE A 486 15.38 -17.09 -31.36
N ASN A 487 15.57 -15.89 -31.92
CA ASN A 487 16.04 -15.75 -33.30
C ASN A 487 17.45 -16.31 -33.50
N HIS A 488 18.36 -16.10 -32.54
CA HIS A 488 19.69 -16.70 -32.59
C HIS A 488 19.64 -18.24 -32.56
N LEU A 489 18.81 -18.82 -31.69
CA LEU A 489 18.60 -20.28 -31.62
C LEU A 489 18.02 -20.83 -32.92
N LYS A 490 17.03 -20.14 -33.50
CA LYS A 490 16.45 -20.52 -34.81
C LYS A 490 17.49 -20.51 -35.94
N ASN A 491 18.32 -19.47 -36.01
CA ASN A 491 19.30 -19.31 -37.08
C ASN A 491 20.46 -20.31 -36.96
N ASN A 492 20.76 -20.82 -35.76
CA ASN A 492 21.85 -21.76 -35.50
C ASN A 492 21.41 -23.20 -35.24
N PHE A 493 20.12 -23.50 -35.41
CA PHE A 493 19.55 -24.82 -35.09
C PHE A 493 20.20 -25.97 -35.88
N ALA A 494 20.73 -25.69 -37.08
CA ALA A 494 21.44 -26.66 -37.91
C ALA A 494 22.69 -27.27 -37.24
N ASN A 495 23.23 -26.65 -36.18
CA ASN A 495 24.44 -27.09 -35.49
C ASN A 495 24.19 -28.11 -34.37
N TRP A 496 22.93 -28.44 -34.05
CA TRP A 496 22.56 -29.24 -32.86
C TRP A 496 21.56 -30.36 -33.14
N THR A 497 21.61 -30.96 -34.34
CA THR A 497 20.67 -32.00 -34.74
C THR A 497 21.15 -33.39 -34.31
N SER A 498 20.21 -34.20 -33.82
CA SER A 498 20.41 -35.62 -33.49
C SER A 498 20.31 -36.53 -34.73
N GLY A 499 19.83 -35.99 -35.86
CA GLY A 499 19.42 -36.77 -37.02
C GLY A 499 18.02 -37.41 -36.89
N ASN A 500 17.39 -37.32 -35.71
CA ASN A 500 16.01 -37.75 -35.47
C ASN A 500 15.08 -36.54 -35.33
N LYS A 501 14.22 -36.34 -36.34
CA LYS A 501 13.29 -35.21 -36.41
C LYS A 501 12.39 -35.04 -35.18
N LYS A 502 11.99 -36.13 -34.51
CA LYS A 502 11.15 -36.05 -33.30
C LYS A 502 11.95 -35.53 -32.09
N ILE A 503 13.19 -35.99 -31.93
CA ILE A 503 14.08 -35.53 -30.85
C ILE A 503 14.51 -34.08 -31.10
N ASP A 504 14.81 -33.73 -32.34
CA ASP A 504 15.16 -32.36 -32.73
C ASP A 504 14.00 -31.39 -32.42
N ASN A 505 12.76 -31.78 -32.74
CA ASN A 505 11.58 -31.00 -32.39
C ASN A 505 11.41 -30.84 -30.87
N PHE A 506 11.62 -31.91 -30.09
CA PHE A 506 11.54 -31.84 -28.63
C PHE A 506 12.62 -30.92 -28.03
N ILE A 507 13.85 -31.00 -28.52
CA ILE A 507 14.94 -30.09 -28.13
C ILE A 507 14.54 -28.64 -28.43
N TYR A 508 14.01 -28.38 -29.63
CA TYR A 508 13.53 -27.05 -30.02
C TYR A 508 12.42 -26.53 -29.09
N GLU A 509 11.45 -27.37 -28.73
CA GLU A 509 10.38 -27.01 -27.78
C GLU A 509 10.96 -26.63 -26.40
N LYS A 510 11.93 -27.39 -25.90
CA LYS A 510 12.60 -27.06 -24.62
C LYS A 510 13.45 -25.79 -24.69
N GLN A 511 14.03 -25.47 -25.83
CA GLN A 511 14.78 -24.22 -26.04
C GLN A 511 13.90 -22.96 -26.04
N ILE A 512 12.65 -23.04 -26.54
CA ILE A 512 11.72 -21.89 -26.57
C ILE A 512 10.98 -21.65 -25.25
N GLU A 513 10.92 -22.66 -24.38
CA GLU A 513 10.38 -22.60 -22.99
C GLU A 513 11.27 -21.78 -22.02
N ILE A 514 12.41 -21.25 -22.47
CA ILE A 514 13.32 -20.49 -21.60
C ILE A 514 12.76 -19.09 -21.30
N PHE A 515 12.60 -18.80 -20.00
CA PHE A 515 12.16 -17.50 -19.47
C PHE A 515 13.23 -16.78 -18.62
N ASN A 516 14.41 -17.40 -18.43
CA ASN A 516 15.48 -16.86 -17.59
C ASN A 516 16.86 -17.19 -18.20
N TYR A 517 17.73 -16.18 -18.32
CA TYR A 517 19.09 -16.32 -18.86
C TYR A 517 20.01 -17.22 -18.01
N ARG A 518 19.69 -17.46 -16.73
CA ARG A 518 20.47 -18.33 -15.82
C ARG A 518 20.26 -19.82 -16.08
N ARG A 519 19.34 -20.21 -16.97
CA ARG A 519 19.14 -21.62 -17.34
C ARG A 519 20.05 -21.98 -18.52
N MET A 520 20.73 -23.12 -18.40
CA MET A 520 21.52 -23.71 -19.49
C MET A 520 20.59 -24.17 -20.62
N ILE A 521 21.10 -24.15 -21.85
CA ILE A 521 20.33 -24.46 -23.05
C ILE A 521 20.26 -25.98 -23.21
N PHE A 522 19.04 -26.52 -23.28
CA PHE A 522 18.82 -27.94 -23.58
C PHE A 522 19.23 -28.24 -25.02
N GLU A 523 20.13 -29.20 -25.24
CA GLU A 523 20.72 -29.45 -26.56
C GLU A 523 20.96 -30.94 -26.86
N TRP A 524 21.32 -31.24 -28.11
CA TRP A 524 21.93 -32.52 -28.45
C TRP A 524 23.42 -32.47 -28.13
N ILE A 525 23.91 -33.43 -27.34
CA ILE A 525 25.30 -33.52 -26.92
C ILE A 525 25.91 -34.74 -27.64
N PRO A 526 26.87 -34.54 -28.56
CA PRO A 526 27.59 -35.64 -29.17
C PRO A 526 28.34 -36.48 -28.12
N TYR A 527 28.17 -37.81 -28.17
CA TYR A 527 28.73 -38.72 -27.16
C TYR A 527 30.25 -38.68 -27.08
N ASN A 528 30.93 -38.39 -28.20
CA ASN A 528 32.38 -38.26 -28.25
C ASN A 528 32.95 -37.08 -27.43
N ARG A 529 32.09 -36.20 -26.90
CA ARG A 529 32.49 -35.13 -25.97
C ARG A 529 32.65 -35.61 -24.52
N PHE A 530 32.37 -36.87 -24.21
CA PHE A 530 32.58 -37.41 -22.86
C PHE A 530 33.97 -38.04 -22.73
N ILE A 531 34.84 -37.48 -21.88
CA ILE A 531 36.27 -37.86 -21.78
C ILE A 531 36.52 -39.01 -20.77
N GLU A 532 35.66 -39.18 -19.75
CA GLU A 532 35.82 -40.23 -18.71
C GLU A 532 34.46 -40.71 -18.16
N VAL A 533 33.84 -41.72 -18.79
CA VAL A 533 32.54 -42.25 -18.36
C VAL A 533 32.70 -43.36 -17.31
N ASN A 534 32.32 -43.08 -16.06
CA ASN A 534 32.40 -44.00 -14.92
C ASN A 534 31.00 -44.40 -14.44
N LYS A 535 30.64 -45.69 -14.49
CA LYS A 535 29.36 -46.19 -13.95
C LYS A 535 29.34 -46.10 -12.42
N ILE A 536 28.22 -45.65 -11.85
CA ILE A 536 28.09 -45.38 -10.41
C ILE A 536 27.87 -46.67 -9.59
N ASP A 537 27.25 -47.69 -10.18
CA ASP A 537 27.17 -49.08 -9.68
C ASP A 537 26.94 -50.08 -10.85
N ARG A 538 27.24 -51.37 -10.68
CA ARG A 538 27.03 -52.43 -11.68
C ARG A 538 25.56 -52.67 -12.03
N GLU A 539 24.63 -52.28 -11.15
CA GLU A 539 23.17 -52.41 -11.34
C GLU A 539 22.46 -51.08 -11.61
N SER A 540 23.16 -49.94 -11.58
CA SER A 540 22.54 -48.62 -11.76
C SER A 540 22.51 -48.17 -13.22
N GLU A 541 21.39 -47.61 -13.68
CA GLU A 541 21.22 -46.94 -14.99
C GLU A 541 21.99 -45.60 -15.10
N PHE A 542 22.91 -45.31 -14.17
CA PHE A 542 23.57 -44.01 -14.04
C PHE A 542 25.09 -44.11 -14.21
N ALA A 543 25.65 -43.12 -14.90
CA ALA A 543 27.09 -42.91 -15.01
C ALA A 543 27.45 -41.45 -14.72
N LYS A 544 28.70 -41.24 -14.31
CA LYS A 544 29.35 -39.94 -14.15
C LYS A 544 30.34 -39.76 -15.29
N ALA A 545 30.27 -38.64 -15.99
CA ALA A 545 31.18 -38.34 -17.09
C ALA A 545 31.81 -36.95 -16.95
N ILE A 546 32.95 -36.75 -17.61
CA ILE A 546 33.52 -35.42 -17.83
C ILE A 546 33.10 -34.99 -19.24
N LEU A 547 32.35 -33.90 -19.35
CA LEU A 547 31.99 -33.28 -20.62
C LEU A 547 33.11 -32.31 -21.03
N GLU A 548 33.62 -32.48 -22.24
CA GLU A 548 34.56 -31.58 -22.91
C GLU A 548 33.83 -30.29 -23.28
N ASP A 549 34.31 -29.16 -22.73
CA ASP A 549 33.68 -27.84 -22.72
C ASP A 549 32.33 -27.79 -21.97
N SER A 550 32.00 -26.61 -21.44
CA SER A 550 30.73 -26.41 -20.74
C SER A 550 29.52 -26.71 -21.66
N PRO A 551 28.37 -27.10 -21.09
CA PRO A 551 27.11 -27.04 -21.81
C PRO A 551 26.80 -25.60 -22.24
N LEU A 552 25.97 -25.47 -23.27
CA LEU A 552 25.71 -24.17 -23.89
C LEU A 552 24.92 -23.25 -22.94
N PHE A 553 25.40 -22.02 -22.71
CA PHE A 553 24.69 -21.03 -21.91
C PHE A 553 24.81 -19.61 -22.51
N TYR A 554 24.00 -18.68 -22.00
CA TYR A 554 24.03 -17.28 -22.42
C TYR A 554 24.98 -16.48 -21.55
N ASP A 555 26.08 -16.00 -22.13
CA ASP A 555 27.02 -15.11 -21.44
C ASP A 555 26.57 -13.65 -21.53
N ARG A 556 26.55 -12.99 -20.37
CA ARG A 556 26.10 -11.60 -20.24
C ARG A 556 27.13 -10.59 -20.75
N ALA A 557 28.41 -10.84 -20.51
CA ALA A 557 29.48 -9.92 -20.87
C ALA A 557 29.62 -9.82 -22.39
N VAL A 558 29.55 -10.95 -23.10
CA VAL A 558 29.64 -11.00 -24.56
C VAL A 558 28.29 -11.02 -25.28
N ARG A 559 27.18 -11.11 -24.52
CA ARG A 559 25.78 -11.10 -25.00
C ARG A 559 25.47 -12.18 -26.06
N LYS A 560 26.17 -13.31 -26.03
CA LYS A 560 26.08 -14.42 -27.00
C LYS A 560 25.97 -15.76 -26.28
N LEU A 561 25.48 -16.77 -26.99
CA LEU A 561 25.56 -18.15 -26.51
C LEU A 561 27.01 -18.64 -26.68
N ILE A 562 27.62 -19.12 -25.61
CA ILE A 562 28.99 -19.61 -25.61
C ILE A 562 29.09 -20.95 -24.90
N ARG A 563 30.21 -21.64 -25.15
CA ARG A 563 30.73 -22.69 -24.28
C ARG A 563 32.01 -22.17 -23.66
N GLU A 564 32.21 -22.42 -22.38
CA GLU A 564 33.50 -22.19 -21.75
C GLU A 564 34.40 -23.40 -21.99
N SER A 565 35.69 -23.16 -22.17
CA SER A 565 36.68 -24.19 -22.49
C SER A 565 37.13 -25.01 -21.27
N TYR A 566 36.32 -25.05 -20.21
CA TYR A 566 36.59 -25.87 -19.04
C TYR A 566 35.73 -27.14 -19.10
N ASN A 567 36.29 -28.23 -18.60
CA ASN A 567 35.58 -29.50 -18.53
C ASN A 567 34.60 -29.50 -17.36
N GLU A 568 33.37 -29.97 -17.60
CA GLU A 568 32.32 -30.04 -16.57
C GLU A 568 32.01 -31.47 -16.19
N VAL A 569 31.79 -31.73 -14.89
CA VAL A 569 31.36 -33.04 -14.42
C VAL A 569 29.85 -33.16 -14.59
N VAL A 570 29.42 -34.13 -15.40
CA VAL A 570 28.00 -34.36 -15.72
C VAL A 570 27.56 -35.76 -15.30
N TYR A 571 26.25 -35.93 -15.16
CA TYR A 571 25.63 -37.22 -14.88
C TYR A 571 24.81 -37.67 -16.08
N LEU A 572 24.92 -38.96 -16.38
CA LEU A 572 24.31 -39.64 -17.51
C LEU A 572 23.30 -40.65 -16.97
N LYS A 573 22.04 -40.57 -17.42
CA LYS A 573 21.03 -41.63 -17.19
C LYS A 573 20.78 -42.36 -18.51
N TYR A 574 21.04 -43.65 -18.54
CA TYR A 574 20.75 -44.52 -19.68
C TYR A 574 19.27 -44.89 -19.68
N LEU A 575 18.62 -44.75 -20.84
CA LEU A 575 17.19 -45.02 -21.03
C LEU A 575 17.05 -46.35 -21.80
N HIS A 576 17.13 -47.47 -21.07
CA HIS A 576 17.24 -48.82 -21.65
C HIS A 576 15.95 -49.31 -22.35
N ASN A 577 14.77 -48.82 -21.94
CA ASN A 577 13.46 -49.30 -22.43
C ASN A 577 12.90 -48.56 -23.64
N SER A 578 13.68 -47.68 -24.27
CA SER A 578 13.22 -46.73 -25.31
C SER A 578 13.79 -46.97 -26.70
N LYS A 579 14.62 -48.01 -26.90
CA LYS A 579 15.36 -48.27 -28.14
C LYS A 579 14.48 -48.32 -29.41
N ASN A 580 13.19 -48.68 -29.28
CA ASN A 580 12.25 -48.85 -30.39
C ASN A 580 11.03 -47.91 -30.36
N ASN A 581 10.93 -46.96 -29.42
CA ASN A 581 9.78 -46.05 -29.33
C ASN A 581 10.20 -44.67 -28.82
N THR A 582 10.35 -43.72 -29.76
CA THR A 582 10.71 -42.32 -29.46
C THR A 582 9.64 -41.59 -28.66
N ASP A 583 8.35 -41.92 -28.78
CA ASP A 583 7.31 -41.23 -28.01
C ASP A 583 7.40 -41.60 -26.53
N LYS A 584 7.61 -42.89 -26.23
CA LYS A 584 7.85 -43.38 -24.86
C LYS A 584 9.13 -42.81 -24.24
N LEU A 585 10.19 -42.63 -25.05
CA LEU A 585 11.43 -41.97 -24.64
C LEU A 585 11.17 -40.53 -24.16
N LEU A 586 10.46 -39.76 -24.98
CA LEU A 586 10.21 -38.34 -24.72
C LEU A 586 9.30 -38.15 -23.50
N ASP A 587 8.29 -39.00 -23.32
CA ASP A 587 7.43 -39.01 -22.12
C ASP A 587 8.25 -39.26 -20.84
N GLU A 588 9.19 -40.21 -20.89
CA GLU A 588 10.08 -40.51 -19.76
C GLU A 588 11.00 -39.33 -19.45
N ILE A 589 11.61 -38.71 -20.47
CA ILE A 589 12.45 -37.52 -20.30
C ILE A 589 11.62 -36.36 -19.70
N GLU A 590 10.38 -36.15 -20.17
CA GLU A 590 9.52 -35.09 -19.69
C GLU A 590 9.09 -35.30 -18.22
N LEU A 591 8.82 -36.54 -17.81
CA LEU A 591 8.60 -36.89 -16.41
C LEU A 591 9.82 -36.54 -15.54
N TYR A 592 11.03 -36.87 -15.98
CA TYR A 592 12.26 -36.53 -15.25
C TYR A 592 12.46 -35.01 -15.11
N LEU A 593 12.15 -34.24 -16.15
CA LEU A 593 12.24 -32.79 -16.14
C LEU A 593 11.12 -32.12 -15.31
N LYS A 594 9.93 -32.74 -15.18
CA LYS A 594 8.80 -32.22 -14.39
C LYS A 594 8.89 -32.47 -12.88
N VAL A 595 9.36 -33.65 -12.46
CA VAL A 595 9.36 -34.09 -11.05
C VAL A 595 10.32 -33.26 -10.18
N SER A 596 11.33 -32.63 -10.78
CA SER A 596 12.38 -31.93 -10.03
C SER A 596 12.45 -30.46 -10.43
N SER A 597 11.82 -29.58 -9.65
CA SER A 597 11.84 -28.12 -9.85
C SER A 597 13.24 -27.46 -9.80
N ASN A 598 14.30 -28.24 -9.57
CA ASN A 598 15.70 -27.80 -9.46
C ASN A 598 16.71 -28.58 -10.35
N ILE A 599 16.28 -29.54 -11.19
CA ILE A 599 17.22 -30.23 -12.10
C ILE A 599 17.26 -29.48 -13.43
N CYS A 600 18.45 -29.05 -13.84
CA CYS A 600 18.69 -28.54 -15.19
C CYS A 600 19.19 -29.70 -16.05
N GLY A 601 18.32 -30.28 -16.88
CA GLY A 601 18.79 -31.15 -17.96
C GLY A 601 19.64 -30.34 -18.93
N TYR A 602 20.84 -30.80 -19.24
CA TYR A 602 21.74 -30.19 -20.20
C TYR A 602 21.41 -30.63 -21.62
N GLY A 603 20.93 -31.85 -21.79
CA GLY A 603 20.61 -32.33 -23.12
C GLY A 603 20.39 -33.83 -23.23
N ILE A 604 20.29 -34.28 -24.48
CA ILE A 604 20.18 -35.68 -24.86
C ILE A 604 21.45 -36.06 -25.63
N SER A 605 21.96 -37.26 -25.36
CA SER A 605 23.02 -37.91 -26.14
C SER A 605 22.56 -39.29 -26.56
N GLN A 606 23.29 -39.94 -27.46
CA GLN A 606 23.13 -41.36 -27.76
C GLN A 606 24.49 -42.04 -27.74
N ASP A 607 24.58 -43.14 -27.00
CA ASP A 607 25.75 -44.00 -26.99
C ASP A 607 25.90 -44.67 -28.37
N PRO A 608 27.01 -44.47 -29.10
CA PRO A 608 27.18 -45.03 -30.45
C PRO A 608 27.38 -46.55 -30.44
N ASP A 609 27.82 -47.14 -29.32
CA ASP A 609 28.09 -48.57 -29.23
C ASP A 609 26.82 -49.35 -28.84
N THR A 610 26.03 -48.80 -27.91
CA THR A 610 24.79 -49.44 -27.44
C THR A 610 23.53 -48.95 -28.15
N GLU A 611 23.63 -47.84 -28.89
CA GLU A 611 22.51 -47.07 -29.47
C GLU A 611 21.48 -46.56 -28.45
N GLU A 612 21.81 -46.60 -27.15
CA GLU A 612 20.92 -46.17 -26.08
C GLU A 612 20.91 -44.65 -25.95
N TYR A 613 19.73 -44.08 -25.76
CA TYR A 613 19.58 -42.66 -25.47
C TYR A 613 19.96 -42.38 -24.01
N ILE A 614 20.65 -41.26 -23.82
CA ILE A 614 21.18 -40.83 -22.55
C ILE A 614 20.62 -39.44 -22.24
N LEU A 615 20.04 -39.27 -21.06
CA LEU A 615 19.72 -37.96 -20.52
C LEU A 615 20.92 -37.42 -19.76
N VAL A 616 21.36 -36.21 -20.11
CA VAL A 616 22.50 -35.50 -19.50
C VAL A 616 21.99 -34.40 -18.58
N PHE A 617 22.44 -34.36 -17.32
CA PHE A 617 21.97 -33.38 -16.35
C PHE A 617 23.03 -33.03 -15.30
N ASP A 618 22.84 -31.87 -14.65
CA ASP A 618 23.64 -31.45 -13.50
C ASP A 618 23.37 -32.32 -12.26
N ASN A 619 24.44 -32.57 -11.52
CA ASN A 619 24.54 -33.14 -10.17
C ASN A 619 23.32 -33.92 -9.60
N PHE A 620 23.47 -35.24 -9.51
CA PHE A 620 22.53 -36.19 -8.90
C PHE A 620 22.24 -35.96 -7.39
N SER A 621 22.92 -35.03 -6.72
CA SER A 621 23.16 -35.10 -5.27
C SER A 621 22.26 -34.28 -4.35
N ARG A 622 21.16 -33.66 -4.78
CA ARG A 622 20.38 -32.82 -3.83
C ARG A 622 19.37 -33.54 -2.95
N ASN A 623 18.99 -34.78 -3.28
CA ASN A 623 17.86 -35.43 -2.60
C ASN A 623 18.16 -36.81 -2.00
N LYS A 624 19.37 -37.40 -2.09
CA LYS A 624 19.68 -38.71 -1.47
C LYS A 624 21.04 -38.72 -0.76
N CYS A 625 21.10 -39.39 0.40
CA CYS A 625 22.29 -39.49 1.23
C CYS A 625 23.34 -40.43 0.64
N GLU A 626 24.55 -39.93 0.41
CA GLU A 626 25.68 -40.69 -0.16
C GLU A 626 26.09 -41.90 0.69
N THR A 627 25.85 -41.87 2.01
CA THR A 627 26.25 -42.95 2.92
C THR A 627 25.24 -44.09 3.02
N CYS A 628 23.94 -43.80 2.89
CA CYS A 628 22.90 -44.79 3.15
C CYS A 628 21.76 -44.85 2.11
N GLY A 629 21.83 -44.06 1.03
CA GLY A 629 20.86 -44.06 -0.08
C GLY A 629 19.48 -43.45 0.22
N ASN A 630 19.21 -43.07 1.48
CA ASN A 630 17.91 -42.53 1.88
C ASN A 630 17.69 -41.10 1.37
N GLU A 631 16.43 -40.77 1.06
CA GLU A 631 16.08 -39.42 0.62
C GLU A 631 16.25 -38.35 1.72
N TYR A 632 16.85 -37.22 1.37
CA TYR A 632 16.91 -36.05 2.23
C TYR A 632 15.53 -35.42 2.34
N LYS A 633 15.02 -35.31 3.58
CA LYS A 633 13.73 -34.63 3.84
C LYS A 633 13.82 -33.10 3.73
N ASN A 634 15.00 -32.53 3.52
CA ASN A 634 15.26 -31.09 3.54
C ASN A 634 16.33 -30.66 2.51
N LYS A 635 16.28 -29.41 2.04
CA LYS A 635 17.18 -28.80 1.02
C LYS A 635 18.68 -28.72 1.41
N LYS A 636 19.10 -29.32 2.53
CA LYS A 636 20.40 -29.11 3.19
C LYS A 636 21.22 -30.39 3.36
N GLU A 637 20.88 -31.46 2.63
CA GLU A 637 21.71 -32.67 2.53
C GLU A 637 22.02 -33.35 3.90
N TRP A 638 21.13 -33.23 4.89
CA TRP A 638 21.29 -33.83 6.23
C TRP A 638 20.57 -35.17 6.38
N CYS A 639 21.31 -36.23 6.72
CA CYS A 639 20.74 -37.55 7.01
C CYS A 639 20.62 -37.80 8.53
N LYS A 640 19.40 -37.67 9.05
CA LYS A 640 19.09 -37.98 10.45
C LYS A 640 19.41 -39.44 10.82
N ALA A 641 19.20 -40.39 9.90
CA ALA A 641 19.44 -41.81 10.15
C ALA A 641 20.94 -42.11 10.35
N CYS A 642 21.81 -41.58 9.48
CA CYS A 642 23.27 -41.71 9.62
C CYS A 642 23.77 -41.04 10.91
N GLN A 643 23.24 -39.86 11.24
CA GLN A 643 23.61 -39.16 12.47
C GLN A 643 23.24 -39.97 13.73
N LEU A 644 22.03 -40.53 13.78
CA LEU A 644 21.58 -41.37 14.91
C LEU A 644 22.37 -42.67 15.00
N SER A 645 22.73 -43.28 13.86
CA SER A 645 23.58 -44.47 13.84
C SER A 645 24.97 -44.19 14.43
N HIS A 646 25.60 -43.09 14.02
CA HIS A 646 26.87 -42.67 14.60
C HIS A 646 26.78 -42.42 16.11
N LEU A 647 25.75 -41.72 16.59
CA LEU A 647 25.57 -41.47 18.03
C LEU A 647 25.44 -42.77 18.82
N LYS A 648 24.58 -43.70 18.36
CA LYS A 648 24.39 -45.01 19.00
C LYS A 648 25.68 -45.82 19.11
N ASN A 649 26.50 -45.81 18.06
CA ASN A 649 27.77 -46.53 18.03
C ASN A 649 28.82 -45.93 18.99
N ASN A 650 28.62 -44.70 19.47
CA ASN A 650 29.58 -43.97 20.31
C ASN A 650 29.05 -43.69 21.73
N PHE A 651 27.93 -44.28 22.16
CA PHE A 651 27.37 -44.03 23.50
C PHE A 651 28.35 -44.32 24.65
N THR A 652 29.27 -45.28 24.45
CA THR A 652 30.32 -45.62 25.42
C THR A 652 31.35 -44.51 25.63
N ASN A 653 31.42 -43.52 24.74
CA ASN A 653 32.42 -42.46 24.79
C ASN A 653 32.01 -41.29 25.71
N TRP A 654 30.75 -41.27 26.20
CA TRP A 654 30.20 -40.20 27.02
C TRP A 654 29.61 -40.70 28.35
N THR A 655 30.26 -41.69 28.95
CA THR A 655 29.84 -42.23 30.25
C THR A 655 30.37 -41.39 31.41
N SER A 656 29.49 -41.10 32.36
CA SER A 656 29.77 -40.43 33.62
C SER A 656 30.13 -41.42 34.74
N GLY A 657 29.92 -42.72 34.52
CA GLY A 657 29.94 -43.74 35.58
C GLY A 657 28.66 -43.78 36.42
N ASN A 658 27.66 -42.93 36.14
CA ASN A 658 26.33 -42.95 36.75
C ASN A 658 25.27 -43.34 35.70
N GLU A 659 24.62 -44.49 35.90
CA GLU A 659 23.66 -45.06 34.96
C GLU A 659 22.50 -44.09 34.63
N GLN A 660 21.97 -43.38 35.62
CA GLN A 660 20.85 -42.45 35.44
C GLN A 660 21.22 -41.23 34.59
N VAL A 661 22.45 -40.72 34.76
CA VAL A 661 22.98 -39.59 33.98
C VAL A 661 23.26 -40.05 32.54
N ASP A 662 23.83 -41.24 32.38
CA ASP A 662 24.18 -41.80 31.08
C ASP A 662 22.92 -42.08 30.24
N GLU A 663 21.89 -42.68 30.85
CA GLU A 663 20.58 -42.87 30.22
C GLU A 663 19.95 -41.53 29.79
N PHE A 664 20.06 -40.50 30.64
CA PHE A 664 19.54 -39.17 30.33
C PHE A 664 20.27 -38.54 29.13
N ILE A 665 21.60 -38.59 29.10
CA ILE A 665 22.42 -38.07 27.98
C ILE A 665 22.04 -38.78 26.68
N GLN A 666 21.99 -40.11 26.68
CA GLN A 666 21.61 -40.90 25.49
C GLN A 666 20.20 -40.53 24.99
N LYS A 667 19.23 -40.39 25.90
CA LYS A 667 17.86 -39.97 25.57
C LYS A 667 17.82 -38.59 24.91
N MET A 668 18.69 -37.67 25.31
CA MET A 668 18.78 -36.34 24.69
C MET A 668 19.46 -36.38 23.33
N GLN A 669 20.54 -37.15 23.18
CA GLN A 669 21.22 -37.35 21.90
C GLN A 669 20.30 -37.96 20.83
N LEU A 670 19.39 -38.87 21.21
CA LEU A 670 18.40 -39.45 20.29
C LEU A 670 17.31 -38.47 19.80
N ARG A 671 17.15 -37.32 20.48
CA ARG A 671 16.15 -36.29 20.13
C ARG A 671 16.69 -35.22 19.18
N ILE A 672 17.94 -35.35 18.72
CA ILE A 672 18.66 -34.36 17.91
C ILE A 672 17.92 -33.98 16.61
N LYS A 673 17.92 -32.67 16.32
CA LYS A 673 17.43 -32.07 15.07
C LYS A 673 18.59 -31.50 14.25
N TYR A 674 18.27 -31.07 13.02
CA TYR A 674 19.22 -30.43 12.14
C TYR A 674 19.85 -29.19 12.82
N ASN A 675 21.19 -29.12 12.87
CA ASN A 675 22.00 -28.10 13.56
C ASN A 675 21.95 -28.07 15.10
N ASP A 676 21.35 -29.07 15.75
CA ASP A 676 21.43 -29.18 17.22
C ASP A 676 22.87 -29.51 17.65
N THR A 677 23.25 -28.99 18.81
CA THR A 677 24.50 -29.29 19.51
C THR A 677 24.38 -30.66 20.18
N ILE A 678 25.42 -31.50 20.11
CA ILE A 678 25.43 -32.78 20.83
C ILE A 678 25.58 -32.49 22.32
N PHE A 679 24.63 -33.00 23.10
CA PHE A 679 24.68 -32.96 24.56
C PHE A 679 25.53 -34.13 25.06
N GLU A 680 26.61 -33.87 25.82
CA GLU A 680 27.56 -34.90 26.25
C GLU A 680 27.97 -34.82 27.73
N TRP A 681 28.58 -35.89 28.23
CA TRP A 681 29.32 -35.86 29.49
C TRP A 681 30.68 -35.21 29.26
N ILE A 682 31.06 -34.27 30.13
CA ILE A 682 32.32 -33.54 30.03
C ILE A 682 33.11 -33.78 31.33
N PRO A 683 34.24 -34.51 31.28
CA PRO A 683 35.11 -34.68 32.44
C PRO A 683 35.56 -33.33 33.03
N TYR A 684 35.61 -33.22 34.36
CA TYR A 684 35.92 -31.93 35.00
C TYR A 684 37.34 -31.43 34.71
N ASP A 685 38.29 -32.36 34.55
CA ASP A 685 39.68 -32.09 34.16
C ASP A 685 39.84 -31.57 32.73
N GLU A 686 38.74 -31.52 31.96
CA GLU A 686 38.70 -30.87 30.66
C GLU A 686 38.53 -29.34 30.72
N PHE A 687 38.28 -28.77 31.90
CA PHE A 687 38.17 -27.33 32.11
C PHE A 687 39.50 -26.69 32.57
N ILE A 688 39.95 -25.67 31.84
CA ILE A 688 41.11 -24.84 32.19
C ILE A 688 40.69 -23.37 32.31
N ASN A 689 41.56 -22.54 32.92
CA ASN A 689 41.32 -21.10 33.09
C ASN A 689 39.97 -20.79 33.77
N ILE A 690 39.64 -21.55 34.82
CA ILE A 690 38.41 -21.36 35.60
C ILE A 690 38.49 -20.01 36.33
N LYS A 691 37.52 -19.12 36.09
CA LYS A 691 37.42 -17.78 36.66
C LYS A 691 36.03 -17.52 37.23
N GLU A 692 35.96 -17.04 38.46
CA GLU A 692 34.71 -16.62 39.09
C GLU A 692 34.42 -15.14 38.81
N ILE A 693 33.21 -14.86 38.34
CA ILE A 693 32.70 -13.50 38.10
C ILE A 693 31.31 -13.42 38.75
N GLY A 694 31.20 -12.71 39.87
CA GLY A 694 29.97 -12.67 40.67
C GLY A 694 29.63 -14.04 41.27
N LYS A 695 28.46 -14.60 40.93
CA LYS A 695 28.02 -15.95 41.35
C LYS A 695 28.28 -17.03 40.28
N ASN A 696 29.00 -16.69 39.21
CA ASN A 696 29.10 -17.51 38.00
C ASN A 696 30.55 -17.88 37.70
N VAL A 697 30.77 -19.08 37.14
CA VAL A 697 32.10 -19.64 36.89
C VAL A 697 32.31 -19.82 35.38
N PHE A 698 33.26 -19.10 34.79
CA PHE A 698 33.65 -19.26 33.38
C PHE A 698 34.87 -20.14 33.25
N ALA A 699 34.92 -20.99 32.23
CA ALA A 699 36.06 -21.84 31.93
C ALA A 699 36.30 -21.99 30.42
N ILE A 700 37.45 -22.56 30.05
CA ILE A 700 37.73 -23.04 28.70
C ILE A 700 37.67 -24.56 28.73
N TRP A 701 36.81 -25.14 27.89
CA TRP A 701 36.75 -26.57 27.64
C TRP A 701 37.73 -26.94 26.53
N LYS A 702 38.79 -27.69 26.86
CA LYS A 702 39.91 -28.02 25.95
C LYS A 702 39.45 -28.83 24.73
N ASP A 703 38.78 -29.95 24.96
CA ASP A 703 38.26 -30.81 23.88
C ASP A 703 37.17 -30.14 23.05
N GLY A 704 36.38 -29.25 23.64
CA GLY A 704 35.40 -28.45 22.94
C GLY A 704 34.34 -29.26 22.17
N LEU A 705 33.55 -28.58 21.33
CA LEU A 705 32.30 -29.12 20.81
C LEU A 705 32.50 -30.11 19.65
N LEU A 706 31.86 -31.27 19.71
CA LEU A 706 31.75 -32.20 18.57
C LEU A 706 30.72 -31.72 17.54
N ARG A 707 31.16 -31.43 16.31
CA ARG A 707 30.33 -30.92 15.21
C ARG A 707 30.36 -31.84 13.98
N TYR A 708 29.19 -32.06 13.38
CA TYR A 708 29.05 -32.78 12.12
C TYR A 708 29.39 -31.86 10.93
N SER A 709 30.30 -32.30 10.05
CA SER A 709 30.72 -31.59 8.83
C SER A 709 29.91 -32.08 7.63
N GLU A 710 29.09 -31.20 7.06
CA GLU A 710 28.26 -31.49 5.88
C GLU A 710 29.11 -31.85 4.64
N ARG A 711 30.26 -31.18 4.45
CA ARG A 711 31.14 -31.39 3.29
C ARG A 711 31.90 -32.72 3.30
N THR A 712 32.06 -33.34 4.47
CA THR A 712 32.91 -34.52 4.62
C THR A 712 32.17 -35.71 5.25
N GLY A 713 30.92 -35.53 5.69
CA GLY A 713 30.14 -36.57 6.38
C GLY A 713 30.72 -37.04 7.71
N GLN A 714 31.65 -36.27 8.32
CA GLN A 714 32.45 -36.68 9.48
C GLN A 714 32.28 -35.70 10.65
N TYR A 715 32.51 -36.20 11.87
CA TYR A 715 32.53 -35.38 13.08
C TYR A 715 33.92 -34.81 13.36
N LYS A 716 33.98 -33.54 13.76
CA LYS A 716 35.20 -32.83 14.16
C LYS A 716 34.97 -32.07 15.46
N ARG A 717 35.98 -32.01 16.34
CA ARG A 717 35.92 -31.21 17.57
C ARG A 717 36.36 -29.76 17.32
N GLU A 718 35.59 -28.80 17.81
CA GLU A 718 35.95 -27.37 17.90
C GLU A 718 36.65 -27.13 19.25
N LEU A 719 37.97 -27.30 19.28
CA LEU A 719 38.79 -27.20 20.50
C LEU A 719 38.69 -25.83 21.19
N ASN A 720 39.01 -25.80 22.49
CA ASN A 720 39.14 -24.60 23.33
C ASN A 720 37.88 -23.71 23.37
N LYS A 721 36.72 -24.32 23.69
CA LYS A 721 35.45 -23.60 23.75
C LYS A 721 35.27 -22.87 25.08
N LYS A 722 34.96 -21.57 25.06
CA LYS A 722 34.54 -20.83 26.28
C LYS A 722 33.17 -21.36 26.74
N VAL A 723 33.05 -21.68 28.02
CA VAL A 723 31.84 -22.23 28.65
C VAL A 723 31.52 -21.52 29.97
N LEU A 724 30.26 -21.56 30.36
CA LEU A 724 29.77 -21.14 31.67
C LEU A 724 29.41 -22.39 32.49
N LEU A 725 29.91 -22.50 33.71
CA LEU A 725 29.67 -23.62 34.61
C LEU A 725 28.63 -23.21 35.65
N LYS A 726 27.42 -23.79 35.57
CA LYS A 726 26.36 -23.60 36.56
C LYS A 726 26.35 -24.79 37.51
N TYR A 727 26.79 -24.55 38.75
CA TYR A 727 26.75 -25.54 39.82
C TYR A 727 25.31 -25.79 40.27
N LEU A 728 24.91 -27.06 40.31
CA LEU A 728 23.65 -27.52 40.87
C LEU A 728 23.92 -27.93 42.33
N TYR A 729 23.90 -26.97 43.25
CA TYR A 729 24.27 -27.23 44.64
C TYR A 729 23.38 -28.29 45.30
N ASN A 730 23.99 -29.16 46.12
CA ASN A 730 23.35 -30.29 46.81
C ASN A 730 22.81 -31.36 45.85
N SER A 731 23.46 -31.57 44.70
CA SER A 731 23.02 -32.53 43.67
C SER A 731 23.75 -33.88 43.70
N GLN A 732 24.48 -34.15 44.77
CA GLN A 732 25.28 -35.36 45.00
C GLN A 732 24.51 -36.66 44.69
N ASN A 733 23.21 -36.68 44.97
CA ASN A 733 22.28 -37.73 44.57
C ASN A 733 21.32 -37.17 43.52
N ILE A 734 21.57 -37.51 42.25
CA ILE A 734 20.71 -37.04 41.16
C ILE A 734 19.30 -37.61 41.31
N ASN A 735 18.29 -36.76 41.07
CA ASN A 735 16.89 -37.15 41.13
C ASN A 735 16.12 -36.56 39.93
N ASN A 736 14.87 -36.99 39.77
CA ASN A 736 14.03 -36.54 38.66
C ASN A 736 13.80 -35.02 38.64
N ALA A 737 13.84 -34.32 39.78
CA ALA A 737 13.69 -32.87 39.82
C ALA A 737 14.90 -32.16 39.20
N ILE A 738 16.11 -32.61 39.52
CA ILE A 738 17.36 -32.09 38.94
C ILE A 738 17.43 -32.40 37.43
N LEU A 739 17.08 -33.62 37.03
CA LEU A 739 17.03 -33.99 35.61
C LEU A 739 16.00 -33.17 34.83
N ASN A 740 14.87 -32.83 35.45
CA ASN A 740 13.87 -31.95 34.85
C ASN A 740 14.40 -30.50 34.71
N GLU A 741 15.12 -29.98 35.70
CA GLU A 741 15.76 -28.65 35.58
C GLU A 741 16.77 -28.62 34.42
N ILE A 742 17.60 -29.66 34.31
CA ILE A 742 18.56 -29.82 33.20
C ILE A 742 17.81 -29.89 31.88
N ALA A 743 16.71 -30.66 31.80
CA ALA A 743 15.92 -30.82 30.58
C ALA A 743 15.37 -29.49 30.02
N HIS A 744 14.99 -28.54 30.89
CA HIS A 744 14.54 -27.22 30.47
C HIS A 744 15.67 -26.35 29.88
N SER A 745 16.93 -26.67 30.19
CA SER A 745 18.12 -25.89 29.80
C SER A 745 18.96 -26.54 28.71
N ILE A 746 18.50 -27.64 28.09
CA ILE A 746 19.27 -28.43 27.11
C ILE A 746 19.72 -27.59 25.91
N LYS A 747 18.84 -26.75 25.35
CA LYS A 747 19.20 -25.91 24.20
C LYS A 747 20.30 -24.89 24.52
N GLU A 748 20.46 -24.58 25.80
CA GLU A 748 21.39 -23.59 26.34
C GLU A 748 22.68 -24.22 26.87
N SER A 749 22.81 -25.55 26.80
CA SER A 749 23.93 -26.31 27.34
C SER A 749 24.68 -27.11 26.28
N TYR A 750 25.93 -27.43 26.60
CA TYR A 750 26.79 -28.37 25.89
C TYR A 750 26.76 -29.75 26.54
N GLY A 751 26.51 -29.82 27.85
CA GLY A 751 26.61 -31.08 28.57
C GLY A 751 26.52 -30.96 30.08
N ILE A 752 26.82 -32.07 30.74
CA ILE A 752 26.89 -32.20 32.20
C ILE A 752 28.33 -32.56 32.58
N SER A 753 28.79 -32.02 33.70
CA SER A 753 30.02 -32.43 34.38
C SER A 753 29.71 -32.67 35.86
N GLN A 754 30.70 -33.08 36.64
CA GLN A 754 30.59 -33.21 38.08
C GLN A 754 31.86 -32.72 38.74
N ASP A 755 31.71 -31.89 39.77
CA ASP A 755 32.84 -31.41 40.56
C ASP A 755 33.45 -32.59 41.34
N PRO A 756 34.75 -32.89 41.18
CA PRO A 756 35.38 -34.03 41.84
C PRO A 756 35.43 -33.88 43.36
N ASN A 757 35.40 -32.64 43.88
CA ASN A 757 35.50 -32.33 45.30
C ASN A 757 34.12 -32.30 45.97
N THR A 758 33.19 -31.51 45.43
CA THR A 758 31.86 -31.35 46.06
C THR A 758 30.88 -32.46 45.69
N LYS A 759 31.17 -33.20 44.61
CA LYS A 759 30.28 -34.18 43.96
C LYS A 759 28.99 -33.58 43.39
N ASP A 760 28.87 -32.26 43.36
CA ASP A 760 27.75 -31.59 42.71
C ASP A 760 27.88 -31.68 41.19
N PHE A 761 26.76 -31.92 40.52
CA PHE A 761 26.67 -31.81 39.08
C PHE A 761 26.77 -30.35 38.62
N ILE A 762 27.41 -30.18 37.48
CA ILE A 762 27.65 -28.89 36.83
C ILE A 762 26.99 -28.94 35.47
N LEU A 763 26.10 -27.98 35.20
CA LEU A 763 25.57 -27.79 33.87
C LEU A 763 26.53 -26.90 33.07
N VAL A 764 27.01 -27.40 31.94
CA VAL A 764 27.96 -26.70 31.08
C VAL A 764 27.17 -25.91 30.03
N LEU A 765 27.11 -24.60 30.19
CA LEU A 765 26.25 -23.68 29.46
C LEU A 765 26.98 -22.94 28.33
N GLN A 766 26.24 -22.61 27.27
CA GLN A 766 26.74 -21.79 26.17
C GLN A 766 26.75 -20.31 26.58
N PRO A 767 27.91 -19.62 26.58
CA PRO A 767 28.00 -18.24 27.05
C PRO A 767 27.11 -17.24 26.30
N LYS A 768 26.74 -17.55 25.04
CA LYS A 768 25.92 -16.67 24.19
C LYS A 768 24.51 -16.38 24.75
N TYR A 769 24.05 -17.14 25.75
CA TYR A 769 22.75 -16.94 26.40
C TYR A 769 22.84 -16.20 27.75
N TYR A 770 24.05 -15.85 28.21
CA TYR A 770 24.27 -15.31 29.55
C TYR A 770 25.16 -14.07 29.50
N CYS A 771 24.84 -13.09 30.35
CA CYS A 771 25.57 -11.84 30.57
C CYS A 771 27.03 -12.10 30.91
N GLU A 772 27.98 -11.52 30.16
CA GLU A 772 29.41 -11.71 30.47
C GLU A 772 29.83 -11.03 31.78
N ASN A 773 29.07 -10.00 32.22
CA ASN A 773 29.38 -9.21 33.41
C ASN A 773 28.80 -9.79 34.71
N CYS A 774 27.64 -10.45 34.66
CA CYS A 774 27.00 -10.99 35.87
C CYS A 774 26.50 -12.43 35.75
N GLY A 775 26.57 -13.04 34.56
CA GLY A 775 26.10 -14.39 34.25
C GLY A 775 24.59 -14.62 34.41
N LYS A 776 23.78 -13.56 34.52
CA LYS A 776 22.32 -13.68 34.36
C LYS A 776 21.99 -14.06 32.91
N LYS A 777 20.97 -14.90 32.74
CA LYS A 777 20.43 -15.23 31.42
C LYS A 777 19.92 -13.97 30.75
N TYR A 778 20.12 -13.87 29.43
CA TYR A 778 19.54 -12.79 28.65
C TYR A 778 18.04 -12.99 28.45
N ASP A 779 17.29 -11.91 28.64
CA ASP A 779 15.83 -11.93 28.51
C ASP A 779 15.37 -11.64 27.07
N ASN A 780 16.22 -11.02 26.26
CA ASN A 780 15.88 -10.64 24.89
C ASN A 780 17.11 -10.61 23.94
N LYS A 781 16.85 -10.46 22.64
CA LYS A 781 17.87 -10.43 21.59
C LYS A 781 18.84 -9.24 21.72
N PHE A 782 18.38 -8.13 22.27
CA PHE A 782 19.20 -6.94 22.51
C PHE A 782 20.32 -7.22 23.51
N GLU A 783 20.01 -7.86 24.64
CA GLU A 783 21.03 -8.21 25.63
C GLU A 783 22.04 -9.24 25.08
N ILE A 784 21.56 -10.19 24.25
CA ILE A 784 22.42 -11.17 23.55
C ILE A 784 23.43 -10.46 22.65
N ASP A 785 22.98 -9.49 21.85
CA ASP A 785 23.84 -8.78 20.90
C ASP A 785 24.86 -7.88 21.63
N ASN A 786 24.47 -7.26 22.75
CA ASN A 786 25.34 -6.40 23.56
C ASN A 786 26.24 -7.15 24.55
N LYS A 787 26.07 -8.47 24.68
CA LYS A 787 26.81 -9.31 25.63
C LYS A 787 26.74 -8.85 27.10
N SER A 788 25.72 -8.05 27.45
CA SER A 788 25.52 -7.48 28.78
C SER A 788 24.02 -7.35 29.04
N CYS A 789 23.53 -7.79 30.20
CA CYS A 789 22.11 -7.63 30.56
C CYS A 789 21.79 -6.18 30.94
N ILE A 790 20.52 -5.80 30.86
CA ILE A 790 20.03 -4.45 31.14
C ILE A 790 20.52 -3.94 32.50
N LEU A 791 20.52 -4.79 33.53
CA LEU A 791 21.00 -4.42 34.87
C LEU A 791 22.50 -4.12 34.93
N CYS A 792 23.32 -4.78 34.10
CA CYS A 792 24.75 -4.48 34.01
C CYS A 792 25.06 -3.28 33.11
N GLN A 793 24.08 -2.83 32.30
CA GLN A 793 24.18 -1.62 31.51
C GLN A 793 23.72 -0.37 32.29
N ILE A 794 22.86 -0.54 33.30
CA ILE A 794 22.30 0.54 34.12
C ILE A 794 23.02 0.54 35.46
N ASN A 795 24.11 1.30 35.57
CA ASN A 795 24.82 1.49 36.84
C ASN A 795 24.98 2.98 37.14
N HIS A 796 23.85 3.66 37.37
CA HIS A 796 23.84 5.04 37.86
C HIS A 796 23.71 5.05 39.39
N GLU A 797 24.31 6.04 40.06
CA GLU A 797 24.34 6.13 41.53
C GLU A 797 22.95 6.34 42.17
N ASN A 798 21.98 6.83 41.41
CA ASN A 798 20.62 7.12 41.88
C ASN A 798 19.61 6.04 41.50
N ASP A 799 19.07 5.34 42.50
CA ASP A 799 18.11 4.24 42.32
C ASP A 799 16.80 4.65 41.61
N LYS A 800 16.32 5.89 41.78
CA LYS A 800 15.11 6.36 41.09
C LYS A 800 15.34 6.48 39.57
N ILE A 801 16.53 6.92 39.16
CA ILE A 801 16.91 6.98 37.74
C ILE A 801 17.08 5.56 37.18
N ASN A 802 17.68 4.65 37.94
CA ASN A 802 17.78 3.24 37.55
C ASN A 802 16.38 2.63 37.32
N GLY A 803 15.44 2.89 38.24
CA GLY A 803 14.05 2.48 38.12
C GLY A 803 13.34 3.07 36.89
N LEU A 804 13.55 4.36 36.61
CA LEU A 804 13.00 5.00 35.41
C LEU A 804 13.51 4.36 34.12
N ILE A 805 14.81 4.12 33.98
CA ILE A 805 15.38 3.51 32.76
C ILE A 805 14.83 2.10 32.57
N GLN A 806 14.71 1.31 33.65
CA GLN A 806 14.11 -0.02 33.58
C GLN A 806 12.65 0.03 33.12
N GLU A 807 11.84 0.92 33.70
CA GLU A 807 10.44 1.09 33.33
C GLU A 807 10.27 1.51 31.87
N MET A 808 11.06 2.49 31.41
CA MET A 808 11.03 2.95 30.01
C MET A 808 11.44 1.86 29.02
N ARG A 809 12.41 1.01 29.38
CA ARG A 809 12.85 -0.12 28.55
C ARG A 809 11.84 -1.27 28.49
N LEU A 810 11.11 -1.56 29.58
CA LEU A 810 10.08 -2.61 29.63
C LEU A 810 8.84 -2.26 28.79
N ASN A 811 8.59 -0.97 28.57
CA ASN A 811 7.47 -0.48 27.77
C ASN A 811 7.67 -0.60 26.24
N ILE A 812 8.85 -1.02 25.78
CA ILE A 812 9.16 -1.22 24.36
C ILE A 812 8.55 -2.56 23.90
N GLN A 813 7.30 -2.53 23.43
CA GLN A 813 6.70 -3.69 22.77
C GLN A 813 7.28 -3.86 21.35
N ASN A 814 7.74 -5.07 21.04
CA ASN A 814 8.24 -5.57 19.75
C ASN A 814 7.70 -4.84 18.50
N SER A 815 8.33 -3.73 18.12
CA SER A 815 8.16 -3.09 16.82
C SER A 815 9.52 -2.98 16.14
N GLU A 816 9.51 -3.14 14.81
CA GLU A 816 10.70 -3.19 13.95
C GLU A 816 11.49 -1.86 13.91
N GLU A 817 10.97 -0.80 14.57
CA GLU A 817 11.58 0.53 14.68
C GLU A 817 11.91 0.96 16.14
N SER A 818 11.88 0.02 17.10
CA SER A 818 12.06 0.33 18.51
C SER A 818 13.44 0.93 18.84
N MET A 819 13.43 2.15 19.40
CA MET A 819 14.62 2.82 19.95
C MET A 819 14.70 2.59 21.46
N ILE A 820 15.92 2.40 21.97
CA ILE A 820 16.16 2.07 23.37
C ILE A 820 16.48 3.34 24.16
N PHE A 821 15.66 3.56 25.20
CA PHE A 821 15.93 4.59 26.19
C PHE A 821 17.13 4.20 27.06
N GLU A 822 18.16 5.05 27.15
CA GLU A 822 19.37 4.75 27.92
C GLU A 822 19.91 5.90 28.79
N TRP A 823 20.76 5.54 29.74
CA TRP A 823 21.62 6.51 30.42
C TRP A 823 22.80 6.84 29.51
N ILE A 824 23.02 8.13 29.25
CA ILE A 824 24.08 8.58 28.36
C ILE A 824 25.11 9.37 29.18
N PRO A 825 26.34 8.88 29.34
CA PRO A 825 27.41 9.61 29.99
C PRO A 825 27.62 10.99 29.36
N TYR A 826 27.80 12.05 30.16
CA TYR A 826 27.89 13.42 29.64
C TYR A 826 29.11 13.67 28.75
N ASP A 827 30.20 12.93 28.98
CA ASP A 827 31.43 12.97 28.20
C ASP A 827 31.28 12.41 26.78
N GLN A 828 30.12 11.81 26.45
CA GLN A 828 29.76 11.38 25.10
C GLN A 828 29.24 12.51 24.20
N PHE A 829 29.04 13.72 24.73
CA PHE A 829 28.50 14.85 23.99
C PHE A 829 29.60 15.84 23.59
N ASN A 830 29.75 16.04 22.28
CA ASN A 830 30.62 17.04 21.68
C ASN A 830 29.82 18.17 21.04
N ASP A 831 30.51 19.25 20.67
CA ASP A 831 29.94 20.40 19.94
C ASP A 831 28.64 20.92 20.56
N ILE A 832 28.67 21.13 21.89
CA ILE A 832 27.50 21.57 22.65
C ILE A 832 27.27 23.07 22.42
N GLU A 833 26.15 23.43 21.80
CA GLU A 833 25.77 24.84 21.52
C GLU A 833 24.39 25.15 22.12
N GLU A 834 24.22 26.32 22.75
CA GLU A 834 22.94 26.76 23.31
C GLU A 834 21.96 27.16 22.20
N ILE A 835 20.81 26.50 22.14
CA ILE A 835 19.72 26.79 21.18
C ILE A 835 18.75 27.80 21.80
N SER A 836 18.33 27.54 23.03
CA SER A 836 17.25 28.27 23.68
C SER A 836 17.42 28.28 25.19
N LYS A 837 16.97 29.37 25.84
CA LYS A 837 17.01 29.52 27.30
C LYS A 837 15.67 30.00 27.84
N GLY A 838 15.05 29.16 28.65
CA GLY A 838 13.83 29.47 29.42
C GLY A 838 14.09 29.58 30.92
N ASP A 839 13.01 29.81 31.68
CA ASP A 839 13.08 29.94 33.15
C ASP A 839 13.41 28.60 33.85
N PHE A 840 13.07 27.46 33.23
CA PHE A 840 13.20 26.12 33.81
C PHE A 840 14.13 25.20 33.03
N PHE A 841 14.28 25.43 31.74
CA PHE A 841 15.09 24.60 30.85
C PHE A 841 16.00 25.45 30.00
N THR A 842 17.19 24.93 29.71
CA THR A 842 18.03 25.40 28.61
C THR A 842 18.20 24.26 27.62
N ASP A 843 17.91 24.52 26.35
CA ASP A 843 18.07 23.56 25.27
C ASP A 843 19.42 23.78 24.58
N TYR A 844 20.17 22.70 24.37
CA TYR A 844 21.42 22.71 23.62
C TYR A 844 21.35 21.73 22.45
N SER A 845 22.06 21.99 21.36
CA SER A 845 22.41 20.97 20.36
C SER A 845 23.71 20.31 20.80
N ALA A 846 23.89 19.02 20.46
CA ALA A 846 25.16 18.33 20.65
C ALA A 846 25.29 17.15 19.67
N ILE A 847 26.52 16.68 19.47
CA ILE A 847 26.82 15.41 18.80
C ILE A 847 27.06 14.34 19.85
N TRP A 848 26.24 13.28 19.82
CA TRP A 848 26.44 12.08 20.63
C TRP A 848 27.37 11.09 19.90
N GLU A 849 28.59 10.89 20.42
CA GLU A 849 29.65 10.08 19.81
C GLU A 849 29.22 8.62 19.57
N ASP A 850 28.87 7.89 20.64
CA ASP A 850 28.39 6.51 20.54
C ASP A 850 27.13 6.40 19.67
N GLY A 851 26.25 7.41 19.78
CA GLY A 851 25.05 7.57 19.00
C GLY A 851 23.97 6.49 19.21
N LEU A 852 22.89 6.61 18.44
CA LEU A 852 21.64 5.88 18.69
C LEU A 852 21.75 4.38 18.37
N LEU A 853 21.28 3.53 19.27
CA LEU A 853 21.21 2.08 19.07
C LEU A 853 19.90 1.68 18.38
N CYS A 854 19.99 1.23 17.12
CA CYS A 854 18.84 0.86 16.29
C CYS A 854 18.85 -0.62 15.87
N PHE A 855 17.68 -1.22 15.74
CA PHE A 855 17.53 -2.56 15.18
C PHE A 855 17.61 -2.50 13.65
N ASN A 856 18.43 -3.35 13.04
CA ASN A 856 18.53 -3.46 11.59
C ASN A 856 18.01 -4.83 11.14
N ASP A 857 16.83 -4.88 10.55
CA ASP A 857 16.26 -6.09 9.94
C ASP A 857 16.66 -6.21 8.47
N ASN A 858 17.58 -7.12 8.17
CA ASN A 858 17.98 -7.42 6.79
C ASN A 858 17.14 -8.55 6.16
N GLY A 859 15.95 -8.86 6.68
CA GLY A 859 14.89 -9.66 6.05
C GLY A 859 15.23 -11.13 5.72
N ARG A 860 16.46 -11.59 5.95
CA ARG A 860 16.91 -12.95 5.55
C ARG A 860 17.77 -13.68 6.60
N ARG A 861 18.27 -12.98 7.61
CA ARG A 861 19.02 -13.53 8.76
C ARG A 861 18.70 -12.59 9.92
N GLY A 862 17.97 -13.06 10.94
CA GLY A 862 17.34 -12.23 11.97
C GLY A 862 18.14 -10.98 12.39
N GLY A 863 17.45 -9.85 12.50
CA GLY A 863 18.04 -8.53 12.66
C GLY A 863 19.02 -8.40 13.82
N VAL A 864 19.92 -7.42 13.70
CA VAL A 864 21.02 -7.16 14.65
C VAL A 864 20.95 -5.70 15.08
N TRP A 865 21.17 -5.46 16.38
CA TRP A 865 21.30 -4.10 16.92
C TRP A 865 22.62 -3.46 16.48
N LYS A 866 22.56 -2.23 15.96
CA LYS A 866 23.75 -1.44 15.55
C LYS A 866 23.64 -0.01 16.08
N ARG A 867 24.76 0.54 16.57
CA ARG A 867 24.87 1.97 16.91
C ARG A 867 25.07 2.82 15.66
N ARG A 868 24.36 3.94 15.59
CA ARG A 868 24.55 5.02 14.62
C ARG A 868 25.39 6.09 15.28
N SER A 869 26.70 5.94 15.26
CA SER A 869 27.64 6.90 15.86
C SER A 869 27.46 8.32 15.32
N ASN A 870 27.85 9.31 16.11
CA ASN A 870 27.77 10.74 15.78
C ASN A 870 26.34 11.21 15.49
N THR A 871 25.38 10.74 16.29
CA THR A 871 23.98 11.19 16.18
C THR A 871 23.86 12.59 16.75
N ARG A 872 23.33 13.55 15.98
CA ARG A 872 23.00 14.88 16.51
C ARG A 872 21.75 14.79 17.39
N VAL A 873 21.78 15.41 18.57
CA VAL A 873 20.73 15.35 19.59
C VAL A 873 20.42 16.72 20.17
N THR A 874 19.22 16.87 20.71
CA THR A 874 18.83 18.02 21.53
C THR A 874 18.96 17.65 23.00
N LEU A 875 19.74 18.43 23.76
CA LEU A 875 19.95 18.29 25.19
C LEU A 875 19.09 19.31 25.94
N LYS A 876 18.00 18.85 26.54
CA LYS A 876 17.12 19.71 27.35
C LYS A 876 17.53 19.63 28.82
N CYS A 877 18.27 20.63 29.29
CA CYS A 877 18.82 20.68 30.65
C CYS A 877 17.85 21.37 31.61
N MET A 878 17.41 20.66 32.67
CA MET A 878 16.46 21.19 33.66
C MET A 878 17.18 21.85 34.83
N HIS A 879 16.92 23.14 35.07
CA HIS A 879 17.54 23.87 36.18
C HIS A 879 17.07 23.37 37.55
N ASN A 880 18.00 23.25 38.50
CA ASN A 880 17.73 22.79 39.87
C ASN A 880 17.05 21.42 39.94
N SER A 881 17.30 20.55 38.96
CA SER A 881 16.56 19.28 38.82
C SER A 881 16.71 18.36 40.04
N GLN A 882 17.78 18.51 40.83
CA GLN A 882 18.00 17.74 42.06
C GLN A 882 16.90 17.96 43.09
N ASN A 883 16.32 19.17 43.16
CA ASN A 883 15.22 19.49 44.08
C ASN A 883 13.85 19.08 43.52
N PHE A 884 13.77 18.71 42.24
CA PHE A 884 12.53 18.43 41.51
C PHE A 884 12.62 17.12 40.72
N LEU A 885 13.37 16.14 41.22
CA LEU A 885 13.62 14.87 40.52
C LEU A 885 12.33 14.13 40.17
N ASP A 886 11.34 14.13 41.06
CA ASP A 886 10.04 13.47 40.79
C ASP A 886 9.27 14.17 39.67
N ASN A 887 9.42 15.49 39.50
CA ASN A 887 8.81 16.22 38.38
C ASN A 887 9.47 15.84 37.05
N LEU A 888 10.80 15.74 37.02
CA LEU A 888 11.54 15.27 35.85
C LEU A 888 11.14 13.85 35.47
N ILE A 889 11.08 12.94 36.45
CA ILE A 889 10.68 11.54 36.23
C ILE A 889 9.28 11.48 35.63
N ASN A 890 8.33 12.25 36.18
CA ASN A 890 6.97 12.31 35.65
C ASN A 890 6.93 12.90 34.24
N GLU A 891 7.74 13.92 33.94
CA GLU A 891 7.88 14.49 32.60
C GLU A 891 8.42 13.46 31.60
N VAL A 892 9.46 12.71 31.95
CA VAL A 892 10.02 11.66 31.10
C VAL A 892 9.02 10.52 30.87
N LYS A 893 8.30 10.10 31.92
CA LYS A 893 7.25 9.07 31.83
C LYS A 893 6.03 9.54 31.02
N ALA A 894 5.77 10.84 30.97
CA ALA A 894 4.67 11.41 30.21
C ALA A 894 4.95 11.42 28.71
N TYR A 895 6.19 11.20 28.26
CA TYR A 895 6.46 10.97 26.85
C TYR A 895 5.67 9.74 26.38
N PRO A 896 4.78 9.90 25.39
CA PRO A 896 3.98 8.79 24.93
C PRO A 896 4.92 7.69 24.42
N ASN A 897 4.78 6.46 24.93
CA ASN A 897 5.47 5.28 24.44
C ASN A 897 5.29 5.17 22.91
N GLN A 898 6.25 5.71 22.14
CA GLN A 898 6.53 5.64 20.70
C GLN A 898 5.37 5.53 19.67
N ILE A 899 4.10 5.79 20.02
CA ILE A 899 2.93 5.53 19.15
C ILE A 899 2.39 6.79 18.45
N ILE A 900 2.79 7.99 18.88
CA ILE A 900 2.32 9.23 18.24
C ILE A 900 3.41 9.70 17.28
N ASP A 901 3.26 9.38 16.00
CA ASP A 901 4.08 10.01 14.94
C ASP A 901 4.07 11.53 15.10
N ASN A 902 5.17 12.19 14.71
CA ASN A 902 5.32 13.65 14.76
C ASN A 902 5.44 14.25 16.18
N ILE A 903 5.88 13.42 17.14
CA ILE A 903 6.42 13.82 18.45
C ILE A 903 7.91 13.50 18.48
N LEU A 904 8.73 14.40 19.05
CA LEU A 904 10.17 14.19 19.18
C LEU A 904 10.47 12.88 19.93
N LYS A 905 11.36 12.06 19.36
CA LYS A 905 11.76 10.81 19.99
C LYS A 905 12.65 11.10 21.21
N LEU A 906 12.38 10.35 22.27
CA LEU A 906 13.13 10.39 23.51
C LEU A 906 14.21 9.31 23.48
N TYR A 907 15.49 9.71 23.52
CA TYR A 907 16.63 8.79 23.45
C TYR A 907 17.18 8.39 24.81
N GLY A 908 17.14 9.29 25.80
CA GLY A 908 17.73 8.98 27.10
C GLY A 908 17.75 10.13 28.09
N ILE A 909 18.48 9.91 29.17
CA ILE A 909 18.80 10.91 30.19
C ILE A 909 20.31 10.98 30.39
N SER A 910 20.81 12.17 30.67
CA SER A 910 22.18 12.42 31.14
C SER A 910 22.16 13.33 32.37
N GLN A 911 23.33 13.65 32.90
CA GLN A 911 23.50 14.61 33.98
C GLN A 911 24.74 15.46 33.74
N ASN A 912 24.58 16.78 33.84
CA ASN A 912 25.69 17.71 33.79
C ASN A 912 26.63 17.46 34.99
N PRO A 913 27.91 17.14 34.78
CA PRO A 913 28.82 16.80 35.87
C PRO A 913 29.12 17.98 36.80
N LYS A 914 29.00 19.23 36.31
CA LYS A 914 29.28 20.46 37.05
C LYS A 914 28.06 20.95 37.84
N THR A 915 26.92 21.15 37.18
CA THR A 915 25.72 21.68 37.85
C THR A 915 24.94 20.60 38.59
N LYS A 916 25.20 19.32 38.26
CA LYS A 916 24.40 18.15 38.67
C LYS A 916 22.97 18.18 38.16
N ASP A 917 22.62 19.10 37.26
CA ASP A 917 21.31 19.13 36.62
C ASP A 917 21.17 17.94 35.65
N TYR A 918 20.00 17.32 35.66
CA TYR A 918 19.64 16.27 34.73
C TYR A 918 19.27 16.86 33.36
N ILE A 919 19.54 16.07 32.34
CA ILE A 919 19.39 16.43 30.93
C ILE A 919 18.52 15.37 30.27
N ILE A 920 17.46 15.79 29.58
CA ILE A 920 16.66 14.93 28.72
C ILE A 920 17.27 14.97 27.31
N VAL A 921 17.55 13.80 26.74
CA VAL A 921 18.17 13.68 25.42
C VAL A 921 17.10 13.30 24.39
N LEU A 922 16.86 14.20 23.43
CA LEU A 922 15.81 14.11 22.43
C LEU A 922 16.39 14.07 21.01
N GLU A 923 15.57 13.60 20.08
CA GLU A 923 15.80 13.74 18.65
C GLU A 923 16.05 15.21 18.28
N TYR A 924 17.11 15.43 17.51
CA TYR A 924 17.39 16.72 16.92
C TYR A 924 16.65 16.84 15.59
N ILE A 925 15.91 17.94 15.41
CA ILE A 925 15.28 18.30 14.15
C ILE A 925 16.07 19.47 13.57
N ASP A 926 16.59 19.31 12.36
CA ASP A 926 17.52 20.24 11.70
C ASP A 926 16.81 21.46 11.08
N ASP A 927 15.84 22.03 11.79
CA ASP A 927 15.04 23.15 11.33
C ASP A 927 14.41 23.93 12.51
N GLU A 928 13.86 25.10 12.21
CA GLU A 928 13.43 26.08 13.21
C GLU A 928 12.00 25.86 13.73
N ASN A 929 11.72 26.43 14.90
CA ASN A 929 10.35 26.51 15.40
C ASN A 929 9.51 27.52 14.57
N LEU A 930 8.19 27.37 14.62
CA LEU A 930 7.24 28.19 13.89
C LEU A 930 7.35 29.68 14.25
N ASN A 931 7.74 30.02 15.49
CA ASN A 931 7.94 31.39 15.91
C ASN A 931 9.15 32.04 15.17
N ASP A 932 10.29 31.36 15.14
CA ASP A 932 11.51 31.88 14.50
C ASP A 932 11.36 32.00 12.98
N TYR A 933 10.65 31.05 12.37
CA TYR A 933 10.26 31.12 10.96
C TYR A 933 9.58 32.46 10.61
N PHE A 934 8.60 32.90 11.42
CA PHE A 934 7.89 34.16 11.18
C PHE A 934 8.70 35.41 11.56
N ASN A 935 9.64 35.30 12.50
CA ASN A 935 10.49 36.41 12.95
C ASN A 935 11.57 36.80 11.92
N LYS A 936 12.00 35.87 11.05
CA LYS A 936 13.01 36.12 10.01
C LYS A 936 12.57 37.06 8.87
N GLY A 937 11.33 37.54 8.86
CA GLY A 937 10.86 38.56 7.90
C GLY A 937 10.79 38.11 6.44
N LEU A 938 10.99 36.82 6.17
CA LEU A 938 10.75 36.21 4.87
C LEU A 938 9.24 36.12 4.58
N ILE A 939 8.91 35.97 3.30
CA ILE A 939 7.57 36.03 2.71
C ILE A 939 6.57 35.21 3.54
N SER A 940 5.34 35.72 3.72
CA SER A 940 4.26 34.99 4.38
C SER A 940 4.15 33.58 3.82
N LEU A 941 4.08 32.57 4.69
CA LEU A 941 3.66 31.22 4.31
C LEU A 941 2.47 31.35 3.37
N ASP A 942 2.59 30.77 2.17
CA ASP A 942 1.44 30.72 1.28
C ASP A 942 0.33 29.90 1.96
N TRP A 943 -0.91 30.10 1.53
CA TRP A 943 -2.03 29.41 2.15
C TRP A 943 -1.92 27.89 2.07
N ARG A 944 -1.28 27.33 1.04
CA ARG A 944 -1.15 25.88 0.88
C ARG A 944 -0.27 25.31 1.99
N ASP A 945 0.91 25.88 2.17
CA ASP A 945 1.87 25.49 3.20
C ASP A 945 1.31 25.76 4.60
N GLY A 946 0.69 26.93 4.80
CA GLY A 946 0.05 27.30 6.06
C GLY A 946 -1.05 26.31 6.47
N ILE A 947 -1.92 25.90 5.53
CA ILE A 947 -2.94 24.88 5.79
C ILE A 947 -2.31 23.49 6.03
N ASN A 948 -1.27 23.12 5.30
CA ASN A 948 -0.56 21.86 5.51
C ASN A 948 0.07 21.77 6.91
N ILE A 949 0.73 22.85 7.35
CA ILE A 949 1.28 22.98 8.71
C ILE A 949 0.15 22.83 9.73
N LEU A 950 -0.97 23.55 9.59
CA LEU A 950 -2.11 23.44 10.51
C LEU A 950 -2.72 22.03 10.55
N ILE A 951 -2.77 21.34 9.41
CA ILE A 951 -3.20 19.93 9.34
C ILE A 951 -2.23 19.03 10.12
N GLY A 952 -0.92 19.22 9.96
CA GLY A 952 0.11 18.51 10.73
C GLY A 952 -0.08 18.74 12.23
N ILE A 953 -0.19 20.00 12.64
CA ILE A 953 -0.39 20.41 14.03
C ILE A 953 -1.65 19.75 14.64
N ILE A 954 -2.81 19.87 13.98
CA ILE A 954 -4.07 19.36 14.54
C ILE A 954 -4.14 17.82 14.53
N ASN A 955 -3.42 17.16 13.62
CA ASN A 955 -3.30 15.72 13.61
C ASN A 955 -2.61 15.21 14.88
N VAL A 956 -1.48 15.82 15.26
CA VAL A 956 -0.76 15.45 16.48
C VAL A 956 -1.58 15.81 17.72
N LEU A 957 -2.14 17.03 17.78
CA LEU A 957 -2.99 17.45 18.90
C LEU A 957 -4.20 16.53 19.10
N SER A 958 -4.81 16.06 18.01
CA SER A 958 -5.92 15.10 18.09
C SER A 958 -5.51 13.76 18.68
N LYS A 959 -4.32 13.25 18.34
CA LYS A 959 -3.77 12.02 18.93
C LYS A 959 -3.53 12.18 20.43
N ILE A 960 -3.02 13.35 20.87
CA ILE A 960 -2.87 13.69 22.30
C ILE A 960 -4.24 13.71 22.98
N HIS A 961 -5.23 14.39 22.40
CA HIS A 961 -6.56 14.54 22.98
C HIS A 961 -7.32 13.21 23.07
N GLN A 962 -7.18 12.31 22.09
CA GLN A 962 -7.78 10.96 22.13
C GLN A 962 -7.28 10.12 23.31
N LYS A 963 -6.05 10.35 23.79
CA LYS A 963 -5.50 9.72 24.99
C LYS A 963 -5.95 10.37 26.31
N LYS A 964 -6.91 11.30 26.26
CA LYS A 964 -7.41 12.10 27.40
C LYS A 964 -6.32 12.95 28.07
N LEU A 965 -5.33 13.38 27.28
CA LEU A 965 -4.27 14.30 27.69
C LEU A 965 -4.53 15.70 27.12
N ALA A 966 -3.91 16.71 27.72
CA ALA A 966 -3.84 18.08 27.23
C ALA A 966 -2.38 18.58 27.26
N HIS A 967 -1.98 19.38 26.29
CA HIS A 967 -0.60 19.88 26.14
C HIS A 967 -0.22 20.90 27.20
N ARG A 968 -1.13 21.79 27.58
CA ARG A 968 -0.93 22.79 28.64
C ARG A 968 0.09 23.91 28.40
N ASN A 969 0.96 23.77 27.40
CA ASN A 969 1.94 24.78 26.99
C ASN A 969 2.01 24.88 25.45
N PHE A 970 0.86 24.88 24.80
CA PHE A 970 0.79 24.81 23.34
C PHE A 970 0.93 26.21 22.72
N HIS A 971 1.98 26.45 21.92
CA HIS A 971 2.21 27.72 21.25
C HIS A 971 3.14 27.56 20.04
N SER A 972 3.31 28.63 19.25
CA SER A 972 4.15 28.62 18.04
C SER A 972 5.61 28.22 18.30
N GLY A 973 6.21 28.67 19.41
CA GLY A 973 7.57 28.24 19.81
C GLY A 973 7.76 26.74 20.08
N ASN A 974 6.68 25.98 20.35
CA ASN A 974 6.75 24.53 20.61
C ASN A 974 6.33 23.69 19.39
N ILE A 975 6.27 24.32 18.21
CA ILE A 975 5.97 23.67 16.95
C ILE A 975 7.23 23.76 16.11
N LEU A 976 7.89 22.63 15.90
CA LEU A 976 9.07 22.52 15.03
C LEU A 976 8.59 22.16 13.63
N LEU A 977 9.13 22.83 12.63
CA LEU A 977 8.87 22.52 11.23
C LEU A 977 10.08 21.78 10.70
N PHE A 978 9.90 20.72 9.92
CA PHE A 978 10.97 20.06 9.19
C PHE A 978 10.61 20.06 7.71
N LYS A 979 11.46 20.61 6.85
CA LYS A 979 11.20 20.66 5.42
C LYS A 979 11.71 19.38 4.76
N ASN A 980 10.80 18.54 4.29
CA ASN A 980 11.18 17.36 3.53
C ASN A 980 11.58 17.76 2.10
N TYR A 981 12.89 17.76 1.81
CA TYR A 981 13.42 18.18 0.51
C TYR A 981 12.96 17.32 -0.68
N ILE A 982 12.47 16.10 -0.43
CA ILE A 982 12.00 15.20 -1.50
C ILE A 982 10.54 15.53 -1.86
N SER A 983 9.64 15.61 -0.87
CA SER A 983 8.23 15.91 -1.12
C SER A 983 7.92 17.41 -1.25
N HIS A 984 8.86 18.27 -0.85
CA HIS A 984 8.66 19.71 -0.68
C HIS A 984 7.57 20.09 0.34
N ASP A 985 7.10 19.14 1.16
CA ASP A 985 6.11 19.38 2.22
C ASP A 985 6.79 19.62 3.58
N TYR A 986 6.11 20.33 4.48
CA TYR A 986 6.51 20.47 5.88
C TYR A 986 5.99 19.31 6.72
N GLU A 987 6.91 18.61 7.36
CA GLU A 987 6.60 17.77 8.51
C GLU A 987 6.56 18.65 9.76
N VAL A 988 5.57 18.42 10.62
CA VAL A 988 5.38 19.18 11.85
C VAL A 988 5.74 18.30 13.02
N TYR A 989 6.48 18.81 13.99
CA TYR A 989 6.75 18.14 15.26
C TYR A 989 6.29 19.03 16.41
N ILE A 990 5.62 18.44 17.41
CA ILE A 990 5.25 19.16 18.64
C ILE A 990 6.28 18.79 19.73
N SER A 991 6.93 19.81 20.30
CA SER A 991 7.90 19.70 21.39
C SER A 991 7.28 20.01 22.76
N ASP A 992 8.07 19.98 23.84
CA ASP A 992 7.65 20.45 25.18
C ASP A 992 6.45 19.74 25.80
N ILE A 993 6.52 18.43 25.66
CA ILE A 993 5.57 17.39 26.05
C ILE A 993 5.44 17.21 27.57
N GLY A 994 6.42 17.69 28.35
CA GLY A 994 6.49 17.51 29.80
C GLY A 994 5.36 18.10 30.64
N PHE A 995 4.44 18.85 30.01
CA PHE A 995 3.24 19.38 30.66
C PHE A 995 1.97 18.55 30.42
N TYR A 996 2.08 17.39 29.75
CA TYR A 996 0.95 16.47 29.63
C TYR A 996 0.51 15.96 31.00
N LYS A 997 -0.75 16.23 31.33
CA LYS A 997 -1.42 15.67 32.51
C LYS A 997 -2.81 15.20 32.13
N LYS A 998 -3.30 14.20 32.87
CA LYS A 998 -4.69 13.78 32.71
C LYS A 998 -5.62 14.91 33.17
N ILE A 999 -6.82 14.93 32.61
CA ILE A 999 -7.80 15.99 32.86
C ILE A 999 -8.30 15.98 34.32
N ASP A 1000 -8.20 14.85 35.02
CA ASP A 1000 -8.61 14.64 36.41
C ASP A 1000 -7.51 14.95 37.45
N ASP A 1001 -6.27 15.26 37.03
CA ASP A 1001 -5.19 15.68 37.93
C ASP A 1001 -5.45 17.11 38.45
N ASN A 1002 -5.97 17.21 39.67
CA ASN A 1002 -6.42 18.43 40.35
C ASN A 1002 -5.29 19.38 40.84
N ASP A 1003 -4.28 19.64 40.03
CA ASP A 1003 -3.22 20.61 40.36
C ASP A 1003 -3.69 22.06 40.14
N LYS A 1004 -4.08 22.73 41.23
CA LYS A 1004 -4.70 24.07 41.23
C LYS A 1004 -3.75 25.25 41.49
N THR A 1005 -2.43 25.06 41.53
CA THR A 1005 -1.56 26.08 42.17
C THR A 1005 -0.75 26.96 41.22
N ASN A 1006 -0.29 26.48 40.05
CA ASN A 1006 0.57 27.28 39.16
C ASN A 1006 0.12 27.26 37.69
N ILE A 1007 -0.07 28.45 37.11
CA ILE A 1007 -0.36 28.68 35.70
C ILE A 1007 0.96 28.97 34.98
N TYR A 1008 1.29 28.14 34.00
CA TYR A 1008 2.49 28.27 33.18
C TYR A 1008 2.11 28.45 31.71
N GLY A 1009 2.94 29.17 30.97
CA GLY A 1009 2.89 29.23 29.51
C GLY A 1009 3.17 30.63 28.95
N VAL A 1010 2.83 30.81 27.68
CA VAL A 1010 2.96 32.08 26.96
C VAL A 1010 1.61 32.81 26.99
N MET A 1011 1.51 33.91 27.74
CA MET A 1011 0.25 34.57 28.11
C MET A 1011 -0.78 34.72 26.97
N PRO A 1012 -0.43 35.22 25.77
CA PRO A 1012 -1.35 35.28 24.62
C PRO A 1012 -2.00 33.97 24.19
N TYR A 1013 -1.33 32.83 24.42
CA TYR A 1013 -1.79 31.49 24.04
C TYR A 1013 -2.57 30.80 25.16
N VAL A 1014 -2.57 31.34 26.39
CA VAL A 1014 -3.25 30.73 27.54
C VAL A 1014 -4.72 31.12 27.54
N ALA A 1015 -5.59 30.12 27.61
CA ALA A 1015 -7.04 30.30 27.55
C ALA A 1015 -7.57 31.15 28.73
N PRO A 1016 -8.63 31.96 28.53
CA PRO A 1016 -9.13 32.89 29.55
C PRO A 1016 -9.59 32.19 30.83
N GLU A 1017 -10.16 30.98 30.74
CA GLU A 1017 -10.55 30.20 31.92
C GLU A 1017 -9.34 29.72 32.74
N VAL A 1018 -8.21 29.42 32.07
CA VAL A 1018 -6.97 29.01 32.73
C VAL A 1018 -6.31 30.20 33.41
N LEU A 1019 -6.28 31.37 32.76
CA LEU A 1019 -5.81 32.62 33.38
C LEU A 1019 -6.62 32.99 34.63
N LYS A 1020 -7.92 32.66 34.66
CA LYS A 1020 -8.80 32.81 35.83
C LYS A 1020 -8.57 31.76 36.93
N GLY A 1021 -7.65 30.82 36.74
CA GLY A 1021 -7.32 29.77 37.69
C GLY A 1021 -8.25 28.56 37.66
N LYS A 1022 -9.08 28.40 36.62
CA LYS A 1022 -9.85 27.16 36.42
C LYS A 1022 -8.91 26.04 35.92
N PRO A 1023 -9.24 24.76 36.17
CA PRO A 1023 -8.43 23.64 35.71
C PRO A 1023 -8.24 23.65 34.19
N TYR A 1024 -7.07 23.22 33.75
CA TYR A 1024 -6.74 23.12 32.34
C TYR A 1024 -7.51 21.97 31.68
N THR A 1025 -8.06 22.20 30.48
CA THR A 1025 -8.81 21.20 29.70
C THR A 1025 -8.31 21.14 28.26
N GLN A 1026 -8.71 20.12 27.49
CA GLN A 1026 -8.41 20.04 26.05
C GLN A 1026 -8.93 21.25 25.26
N ALA A 1027 -10.04 21.84 25.71
CA ALA A 1027 -10.57 23.07 25.11
C ALA A 1027 -9.61 24.25 25.28
N ALA A 1028 -8.75 24.26 26.30
CA ALA A 1028 -7.72 25.29 26.44
C ALA A 1028 -6.60 25.13 25.41
N ASP A 1029 -6.20 23.91 25.03
CA ASP A 1029 -5.28 23.71 23.89
C ASP A 1029 -5.93 24.16 22.57
N VAL A 1030 -7.25 23.97 22.41
CA VAL A 1030 -7.98 24.47 21.23
C VAL A 1030 -7.96 26.00 21.16
N TYR A 1031 -8.01 26.69 22.30
CA TYR A 1031 -7.83 28.14 22.33
C TYR A 1031 -6.43 28.52 21.82
N SER A 1032 -5.40 27.83 22.30
CA SER A 1032 -4.02 28.04 21.87
C SER A 1032 -3.84 27.75 20.38
N PHE A 1033 -4.49 26.71 19.86
CA PHE A 1033 -4.56 26.41 18.43
C PHE A 1033 -5.20 27.56 17.63
N GLY A 1034 -6.25 28.19 18.15
CA GLY A 1034 -6.83 29.41 17.56
C GLY A 1034 -5.84 30.57 17.46
N MET A 1035 -4.95 30.72 18.44
CA MET A 1035 -3.87 31.71 18.39
C MET A 1035 -2.76 31.30 17.41
N ILE A 1036 -2.47 30.02 17.25
CA ILE A 1036 -1.55 29.53 16.20
C ILE A 1036 -2.13 29.79 14.80
N MET A 1037 -3.43 29.55 14.60
CA MET A 1037 -4.13 29.93 13.37
C MET A 1037 -4.00 31.44 13.09
N TYR A 1038 -4.07 32.29 14.12
CA TYR A 1038 -3.81 33.71 13.96
C TYR A 1038 -2.38 33.97 13.48
N VAL A 1039 -1.37 33.32 14.05
CA VAL A 1039 0.02 33.49 13.64
C VAL A 1039 0.22 33.07 12.17
N VAL A 1040 -0.33 31.93 11.76
CA VAL A 1040 -0.25 31.47 10.36
C VAL A 1040 -0.91 32.46 9.40
N ALA A 1041 -2.04 33.04 9.80
CA ALA A 1041 -2.76 33.98 8.95
C ALA A 1041 -2.12 35.38 8.94
N ALA A 1042 -1.73 35.93 10.08
CA ALA A 1042 -1.23 37.29 10.19
C ALA A 1042 0.29 37.38 9.97
N GLY A 1043 1.02 36.27 10.05
CA GLY A 1043 2.48 36.21 9.98
C GLY A 1043 3.17 37.01 11.09
N ARG A 1044 2.52 37.15 12.26
CA ARG A 1044 3.01 37.87 13.44
C ARG A 1044 2.44 37.28 14.73
N GLN A 1045 3.13 37.53 15.84
CA GLN A 1045 2.70 37.09 17.16
C GLN A 1045 1.44 37.84 17.66
N PRO A 1046 0.55 37.18 18.42
CA PRO A 1046 -0.63 37.80 19.01
C PRO A 1046 -0.22 38.79 20.11
N PHE A 1047 -0.84 39.98 20.12
CA PHE A 1047 -0.59 41.06 21.09
C PHE A 1047 0.86 41.57 21.14
N ALA A 1048 1.57 41.54 20.01
CA ALA A 1048 2.96 41.96 19.92
C ALA A 1048 3.19 43.45 20.26
N ASP A 1049 2.15 44.26 20.22
CA ASP A 1049 2.17 45.71 20.41
C ASP A 1049 1.98 46.16 21.86
N CYS A 1050 1.77 45.24 22.82
CA CYS A 1050 1.57 45.58 24.23
C CYS A 1050 2.41 44.74 25.20
N ALA A 1051 2.51 45.20 26.44
CA ALA A 1051 3.19 44.46 27.51
C ALA A 1051 2.40 43.20 27.89
N HIS A 1052 3.10 42.10 28.12
CA HIS A 1052 2.48 40.87 28.66
C HIS A 1052 2.40 40.96 30.18
N ASP A 1053 1.47 41.75 30.69
CA ASP A 1053 1.27 42.05 32.12
C ASP A 1053 -0.15 41.69 32.60
N GLU A 1054 -0.49 42.10 33.83
CA GLU A 1054 -1.82 41.89 34.41
C GLU A 1054 -2.95 42.54 33.58
N THR A 1055 -2.66 43.66 32.90
CA THR A 1055 -3.62 44.36 32.05
C THR A 1055 -3.97 43.53 30.82
N LEU A 1056 -2.98 42.96 30.14
CA LEU A 1056 -3.24 42.06 29.02
C LEU A 1056 -4.00 40.81 29.46
N ALA A 1057 -3.64 40.22 30.60
CA ALA A 1057 -4.35 39.05 31.13
C ALA A 1057 -5.83 39.35 31.39
N LEU A 1058 -6.14 40.50 31.99
CA LEU A 1058 -7.53 40.98 32.18
C LEU A 1058 -8.25 41.19 30.84
N ASN A 1059 -7.59 41.82 29.87
CA ASN A 1059 -8.16 42.06 28.54
C ASN A 1059 -8.51 40.75 27.82
N ILE A 1060 -7.63 39.74 27.86
CA ILE A 1060 -7.90 38.41 27.30
C ILE A 1060 -9.12 37.78 27.96
N CYS A 1061 -9.20 37.85 29.30
CA CYS A 1061 -10.34 37.35 30.08
C CYS A 1061 -11.65 38.09 29.75
N ASN A 1062 -11.58 39.37 29.40
CA ASN A 1062 -12.72 40.19 28.98
C ASN A 1062 -13.11 39.99 27.51
N GLY A 1063 -12.44 39.08 26.79
CA GLY A 1063 -12.79 38.73 25.42
C GLY A 1063 -12.05 39.51 24.34
N ILE A 1064 -11.06 40.33 24.69
CA ILE A 1064 -10.19 40.98 23.70
C ILE A 1064 -9.39 39.92 22.96
N ARG A 1065 -9.30 40.06 21.63
CA ARG A 1065 -8.58 39.15 20.71
C ARG A 1065 -7.80 39.96 19.67
N PRO A 1066 -6.74 39.40 19.08
CA PRO A 1066 -6.04 40.05 17.98
C PRO A 1066 -6.95 40.28 16.77
N GLU A 1067 -6.82 41.44 16.12
CA GLU A 1067 -7.60 41.77 14.93
C GLU A 1067 -7.05 41.11 13.66
N ILE A 1068 -7.96 40.59 12.83
CA ILE A 1068 -7.70 40.10 11.47
C ILE A 1068 -8.92 40.40 10.59
N ASN A 1069 -8.67 40.83 9.35
CA ASN A 1069 -9.72 41.13 8.37
C ASN A 1069 -9.78 40.07 7.26
N ASP A 1070 -10.85 40.10 6.48
CA ASP A 1070 -11.15 39.16 5.41
C ASP A 1070 -10.31 39.35 4.14
N GLN A 1071 -9.59 40.48 4.03
CA GLN A 1071 -8.58 40.70 2.99
C GLN A 1071 -7.30 39.91 3.27
N ILE A 1072 -6.92 39.79 4.53
CA ILE A 1072 -5.73 39.03 4.96
C ILE A 1072 -6.06 37.54 5.05
N ALA A 1073 -7.26 37.14 5.47
CA ALA A 1073 -7.61 35.73 5.57
C ALA A 1073 -9.05 35.38 5.16
N PRO A 1074 -9.28 34.22 4.53
CA PRO A 1074 -10.61 33.82 4.10
C PRO A 1074 -11.64 33.81 5.24
N MET A 1075 -12.87 34.18 4.93
CA MET A 1075 -13.94 34.23 5.93
C MET A 1075 -14.20 32.87 6.59
N CYS A 1076 -14.08 31.77 5.85
CA CYS A 1076 -14.20 30.42 6.40
C CYS A 1076 -13.11 30.12 7.45
N TYR A 1077 -11.87 30.56 7.18
CA TYR A 1077 -10.74 30.46 8.10
C TYR A 1077 -10.96 31.30 9.36
N ILE A 1078 -11.34 32.58 9.19
CA ILE A 1078 -11.61 33.50 10.30
C ILE A 1078 -12.72 32.96 11.20
N LYS A 1079 -13.79 32.40 10.63
CA LYS A 1079 -14.89 31.79 11.39
C LYS A 1079 -14.41 30.63 12.26
N LEU A 1080 -13.61 29.71 11.71
CA LEU A 1080 -13.06 28.59 12.47
C LEU A 1080 -12.10 29.06 13.56
N MET A 1081 -11.16 29.94 13.22
CA MET A 1081 -10.22 30.54 14.18
C MET A 1081 -10.97 31.20 15.34
N LYS A 1082 -12.03 31.97 15.03
CA LYS A 1082 -12.85 32.62 16.05
C LYS A 1082 -13.64 31.65 16.92
N LYS A 1083 -14.04 30.50 16.37
CA LYS A 1083 -14.67 29.42 17.13
C LYS A 1083 -13.68 28.77 18.10
N CYS A 1084 -12.43 28.59 17.68
CA CYS A 1084 -11.37 27.97 18.49
C CYS A 1084 -11.00 28.82 19.73
N TRP A 1085 -10.90 30.14 19.60
CA TRP A 1085 -10.51 31.02 20.72
C TRP A 1085 -11.70 31.62 21.50
N ASN A 1086 -12.89 31.01 21.41
CA ASN A 1086 -14.09 31.48 22.09
C ASN A 1086 -13.87 31.56 23.61
N SER A 1087 -14.39 32.60 24.28
CA SER A 1087 -14.21 32.73 25.73
C SER A 1087 -14.87 31.61 26.53
N ASN A 1088 -15.96 31.03 26.04
CA ASN A 1088 -16.57 29.86 26.63
C ASN A 1088 -15.92 28.57 26.07
N PRO A 1089 -15.25 27.75 26.87
CA PRO A 1089 -14.62 26.51 26.41
C PRO A 1089 -15.62 25.52 25.79
N GLY A 1090 -16.88 25.48 26.24
CA GLY A 1090 -17.91 24.58 25.69
C GLY A 1090 -18.37 24.93 24.27
N ASN A 1091 -18.09 26.15 23.79
CA ASN A 1091 -18.40 26.57 22.43
C ASN A 1091 -17.26 26.29 21.43
N ARG A 1092 -16.11 25.85 21.93
CA ARG A 1092 -14.95 25.53 21.09
C ARG A 1092 -15.15 24.15 20.48
N PRO A 1093 -14.81 23.96 19.18
CA PRO A 1093 -14.86 22.64 18.57
C PRO A 1093 -13.81 21.72 19.19
N ASN A 1094 -14.03 20.41 19.16
CA ASN A 1094 -12.99 19.46 19.54
C ASN A 1094 -11.94 19.29 18.42
N SER A 1095 -10.80 18.69 18.74
CA SER A 1095 -9.68 18.58 17.80
C SER A 1095 -10.02 17.80 16.51
N ILE A 1096 -10.92 16.80 16.60
CA ILE A 1096 -11.37 16.00 15.46
C ILE A 1096 -12.25 16.84 14.53
N GLU A 1097 -13.18 17.62 15.08
CA GLU A 1097 -14.00 18.56 14.31
C GLU A 1097 -13.13 19.60 13.59
N ILE A 1098 -12.14 20.18 14.28
CA ILE A 1098 -11.20 21.13 13.69
C ILE A 1098 -10.45 20.46 12.52
N LYS A 1099 -9.95 19.24 12.71
CA LYS A 1099 -9.24 18.49 11.67
C LYS A 1099 -10.07 18.34 10.40
N GLU A 1100 -11.34 17.95 10.52
CA GLU A 1100 -12.23 17.82 9.37
C GLU A 1100 -12.55 19.18 8.72
N MET A 1101 -12.76 20.23 9.53
CA MET A 1101 -12.97 21.59 9.01
C MET A 1101 -11.74 22.14 8.27
N ILE A 1102 -10.52 21.93 8.77
CA ILE A 1102 -9.30 22.41 8.09
C ILE A 1102 -9.03 21.61 6.82
N LYS A 1103 -9.23 20.28 6.82
CA LYS A 1103 -9.13 19.48 5.60
C LYS A 1103 -10.07 19.98 4.52
N SER A 1104 -11.28 20.44 4.89
CA SER A 1104 -12.23 21.01 3.93
C SER A 1104 -11.69 22.24 3.20
N PHE A 1105 -10.75 22.99 3.78
CA PHE A 1105 -10.14 24.17 3.15
C PHE A 1105 -9.34 23.81 1.89
N ARG A 1106 -8.77 22.59 1.81
CA ARG A 1106 -8.09 22.10 0.59
C ARG A 1106 -9.01 21.97 -0.63
N TYR A 1107 -10.32 21.90 -0.42
CA TYR A 1107 -11.32 21.80 -1.48
C TYR A 1107 -12.00 23.13 -1.79
N ASN A 1108 -11.72 24.18 -1.01
CA ASN A 1108 -12.34 25.50 -1.13
C ASN A 1108 -11.34 26.55 -1.66
N ASN A 1109 -10.59 26.19 -2.70
CA ASN A 1109 -9.42 26.95 -3.18
C ASN A 1109 -9.70 28.42 -3.49
N ARG A 1110 -10.88 28.77 -4.00
CA ARG A 1110 -11.15 30.12 -4.51
C ARG A 1110 -10.94 31.25 -3.49
N GLN A 1111 -11.46 31.11 -2.26
CA GLN A 1111 -11.30 32.16 -1.23
C GLN A 1111 -9.84 32.29 -0.77
N PHE A 1112 -9.12 31.17 -0.74
CA PHE A 1112 -7.70 31.13 -0.36
C PHE A 1112 -6.82 31.73 -1.48
N GLU A 1113 -7.12 31.44 -2.75
CA GLU A 1113 -6.45 32.05 -3.91
C GLU A 1113 -6.64 33.57 -3.97
N GLU A 1114 -7.87 34.06 -3.79
CA GLU A 1114 -8.19 35.50 -3.79
C GLU A 1114 -7.43 36.25 -2.68
N THR A 1115 -7.34 35.69 -1.48
CA THR A 1115 -6.58 36.30 -0.37
C THR A 1115 -5.07 36.14 -0.54
N GLU A 1116 -4.59 35.07 -1.17
CA GLU A 1116 -3.18 34.87 -1.52
C GLU A 1116 -2.70 35.93 -2.52
N GLU A 1117 -3.48 36.20 -3.58
CA GLU A 1117 -3.17 37.26 -4.54
C GLU A 1117 -3.11 38.62 -3.87
N TYR A 1118 -4.07 38.93 -2.98
CA TYR A 1118 -4.06 40.18 -2.22
C TYR A 1118 -2.80 40.32 -1.36
N ARG A 1119 -2.38 39.26 -0.65
CA ARG A 1119 -1.14 39.23 0.16
C ARG A 1119 0.10 39.48 -0.69
N LYS A 1120 0.18 38.85 -1.86
CA LYS A 1120 1.31 39.02 -2.80
C LYS A 1120 1.38 40.44 -3.34
N GLN A 1121 0.25 41.03 -3.72
CA GLN A 1121 0.17 42.41 -4.24
C GLN A 1121 0.47 43.46 -3.15
N ASN A 1122 0.10 43.19 -1.90
CA ASN A 1122 0.23 44.13 -0.77
C ASN A 1122 1.37 43.77 0.20
N LEU A 1123 2.33 42.94 -0.24
CA LEU A 1123 3.36 42.41 0.65
C LEU A 1123 4.18 43.51 1.36
N LEU A 1124 4.52 44.58 0.65
CA LEU A 1124 5.30 45.71 1.18
C LEU A 1124 4.51 46.53 2.20
N SER A 1125 3.22 46.81 1.96
CA SER A 1125 2.38 47.53 2.91
C SER A 1125 2.10 46.70 4.16
N ILE A 1126 1.89 45.39 4.01
CA ILE A 1126 1.73 44.45 5.13
C ILE A 1126 3.00 44.39 5.97
N LYS A 1127 4.20 44.36 5.36
CA LYS A 1127 5.48 44.39 6.10
C LYS A 1127 5.70 45.70 6.84
N ASN A 1128 5.41 46.84 6.20
CA ASN A 1128 5.64 48.17 6.79
C ASN A 1128 4.66 48.52 7.92
N ASN A 1129 3.45 47.95 7.91
CA ASN A 1129 2.43 48.14 8.95
C ASN A 1129 2.57 47.16 10.14
N ARG A 1130 3.67 46.39 10.23
CA ARG A 1130 3.90 45.51 11.38
C ARG A 1130 4.27 46.35 12.61
N PRO A 1131 3.50 46.26 13.72
CA PRO A 1131 3.88 46.93 14.96
C PRO A 1131 5.20 46.36 15.46
N LYS A 1132 6.07 47.23 15.99
CA LYS A 1132 7.28 46.78 16.69
C LYS A 1132 6.87 45.96 17.90
N ILE A 1133 7.57 44.85 18.13
CA ILE A 1133 7.38 44.03 19.32
C ILE A 1133 7.67 44.88 20.55
N HIS A 1134 6.70 45.01 21.44
CA HIS A 1134 6.83 45.72 22.70
C HIS A 1134 7.93 45.05 23.54
N THR A 1135 8.80 45.81 24.18
CA THR A 1135 9.97 45.27 24.91
C THR A 1135 9.60 44.36 26.08
N GLN A 1136 8.37 44.47 26.58
CA GLN A 1136 7.78 43.62 27.62
C GLN A 1136 6.83 42.54 27.08
N ALA A 1137 6.75 42.35 25.76
CA ALA A 1137 6.07 41.21 25.15
C ALA A 1137 7.01 40.01 25.17
N ILE A 1138 6.63 38.97 25.92
CA ILE A 1138 7.43 37.76 26.14
C ILE A 1138 6.73 36.54 25.57
N TYR A 1139 7.39 35.89 24.60
CA TYR A 1139 6.88 34.71 23.88
C TYR A 1139 7.55 33.39 24.28
N THR A 1140 8.30 33.40 25.38
CA THR A 1140 8.83 32.21 26.05
C THR A 1140 7.95 31.84 27.25
N SER A 1141 7.82 30.55 27.54
CA SER A 1141 6.98 30.08 28.64
C SER A 1141 7.54 30.50 30.00
N ARG A 1142 6.67 31.04 30.86
CA ARG A 1142 7.02 31.50 32.22
C ARG A 1142 5.86 31.27 33.20
N LEU A 1143 6.13 31.46 34.49
CA LEU A 1143 5.09 31.46 35.53
C LEU A 1143 4.19 32.69 35.38
N LEU A 1144 2.88 32.49 35.21
CA LEU A 1144 1.92 33.57 34.99
C LEU A 1144 1.16 34.02 36.24
N ASN A 1145 1.24 33.24 37.34
CA ASN A 1145 0.59 33.58 38.61
C ASN A 1145 0.82 35.03 39.09
N PRO A 1146 2.01 35.65 38.97
CA PRO A 1146 2.21 37.04 39.37
C PRO A 1146 1.26 38.02 38.67
N PHE A 1147 0.84 37.73 37.43
CA PHE A 1147 0.00 38.58 36.60
C PHE A 1147 -1.49 38.21 36.69
N THR A 1148 -1.83 37.07 37.28
CA THR A 1148 -3.23 36.58 37.36
C THR A 1148 -3.82 36.63 38.78
N LYS A 1149 -3.01 36.97 39.79
CA LYS A 1149 -3.40 36.99 41.22
C LYS A 1149 -4.70 37.73 41.54
N ASN A 1150 -5.01 38.82 40.84
CA ASN A 1150 -6.24 39.58 41.10
C ASN A 1150 -7.40 39.23 40.16
N LEU A 1151 -7.20 38.39 39.12
CA LEU A 1151 -8.24 38.08 38.13
C LEU A 1151 -9.43 37.32 38.73
N SER A 1152 -9.19 36.49 39.75
CA SER A 1152 -10.23 35.75 40.47
C SER A 1152 -11.23 36.66 41.21
N LYS A 1153 -10.88 37.93 41.45
CA LYS A 1153 -11.77 38.92 42.08
C LYS A 1153 -12.82 39.50 41.10
N TYR A 1154 -12.65 39.26 39.79
CA TYR A 1154 -13.51 39.79 38.73
C TYR A 1154 -14.46 38.74 38.13
N ASP A 1155 -14.46 37.50 38.64
CA ASP A 1155 -15.52 36.51 38.36
C ASP A 1155 -16.73 36.83 39.26
N LYS A 1156 -17.55 37.80 38.84
CA LYS A 1156 -18.92 38.02 39.34
C LYS A 1156 -19.94 37.62 38.30
#